data_AF-A0A378KRM1-F1
#
_entry.id   AF-A0A378KRM1-F1
#
_cell.length_a   1.000
_cell.length_b   1.000
_cell.length_c   1.000
_cell.angle_alpha   90.00
_cell.angle_beta   90.00
_cell.angle_gamma   90.00
#
_symmetry.space_group_name_H-M   'P 1'
#
loop_
_entity.id
_entity.type
_entity.pdbx_description
1 polymer ?
#
loop_
_entity_poly.entity_id
_entity_poly.type
_entity_poly.pdbx_seq_one_letter_code
_entity_poly.pdbx_strand_id
1 'polypeptide(L)'
;MFKLKDWIYCFFLFASPSLFALTTLIVTDNTDNDPGGFGLNGELRYFLNTMNQNLNTAPDDYAIVFDHPMTIQLNGILPIINNSSNPVNITIGNPTPNFTVTIDGNNGAYSGFFIPTGTVTIQNMIFQNLTAKGGDGGNGISGGGGGMGAGGAIYAPRTFLNGSNPAITLLNVLIRNCSAVGGNGGNYFTLMSTGDEGGGGGGGFSGNGGSITTTGTTGGAGGGGFGGNGGDVTLSTSDPSGAGGGGGGGGGIGSRATLGLLTNLGDGGADNNPGLDGNGYGLNIPAGSGGGGNSGGINAGGGGGGSGTPSGGGGGGGNAGMNGLNPQGSTPPLRRQNIDPSGGNGSDGAGSGGGGVVIFNPVQNDIDGHSGTAGYAGGGGGGAGTGAYDNSPYSYTVQGGSGGIGGGGGGGGVNQSGMTSAEGGNSSGGGGGGGGGPSNGPTAFGGVDTGNLGGGAGGLGASSYGSGFGGGGGGGGSGLGAAIFVDSNLNFTVQALSGVPTTFNTPNNTVQAGIHGTGGPGGSDGFDGSAMGTSIFLRTGSSLTFLAQDAGDLLTLGDQVAFTDDTVFGTGGTGVFIRGNGTVVYNGASDYPGTVKIDNANFKVNGQINQASISVCRNSNLSSQRGTLSGSGTLTGAVNANSGTISPDTGATLTLGSLSLNSSASGGGIGSLVHIDINTNGTSLVAVNGPASLAGTLEINLAPNTQPGLYTILTSSGITGTFDSVTFTDNPATFMGTTPLYTLSYLPVGAPTYVQFNFLGYPAPPPPSPSSVDIPATVNGSPIVNPAVVCCGRPVILGPLPVPGSGPTIYTIINQTGNVTCHIGQTSTQTYLKMNGKNGSCTIIGKKNGIVSNPLKVIAP
;
A
#
# COMPACT_ATOMS: atom_id res chain seq x y z
N MET A 1 25.63 15.50 67.51
CA MET A 1 24.28 15.44 66.91
C MET A 1 24.38 14.62 65.63
N PHE A 2 23.77 13.44 65.64
CA PHE A 2 23.90 12.42 64.61
C PHE A 2 23.24 12.85 63.29
N LYS A 3 23.94 12.59 62.18
CA LYS A 3 23.45 12.72 60.80
C LYS A 3 22.52 11.55 60.48
N LEU A 4 21.30 11.86 60.06
CA LEU A 4 20.37 10.91 59.45
C LEU A 4 19.88 11.55 58.14
N LYS A 5 20.63 11.36 57.05
CA LYS A 5 20.23 11.86 55.73
C LYS A 5 20.82 11.06 54.57
N ASP A 6 20.85 9.73 54.68
CA ASP A 6 21.38 8.86 53.60
C ASP A 6 20.56 7.56 53.42
N TRP A 7 19.21 7.61 53.54
CA TRP A 7 18.38 6.39 53.43
C TRP A 7 17.11 6.54 52.60
N ILE A 8 17.13 7.41 51.56
CA ILE A 8 16.02 7.51 50.58
C ILE A 8 16.52 7.48 49.11
N TYR A 9 17.84 7.47 48.86
CA TYR A 9 18.39 7.45 47.49
C TYR A 9 18.83 6.06 46.98
N CYS A 10 18.69 4.98 47.77
CA CYS A 10 19.10 3.63 47.35
C CYS A 10 17.97 2.73 46.85
N PHE A 11 16.72 3.21 46.76
CA PHE A 11 15.58 2.38 46.31
C PHE A 11 15.06 2.68 44.90
N PHE A 12 15.72 3.57 44.14
CA PHE A 12 15.30 3.98 42.78
C PHE A 12 16.25 3.55 41.65
N LEU A 13 17.18 2.61 41.88
CA LEU A 13 18.24 2.26 40.91
C LEU A 13 18.34 0.78 40.51
N PHE A 14 17.25 0.01 40.64
CA PHE A 14 17.13 -1.32 40.03
C PHE A 14 15.71 -1.60 39.48
N ALA A 15 15.13 -0.64 38.76
CA ALA A 15 14.19 -0.99 37.70
C ALA A 15 14.99 -1.07 36.40
N SER A 16 15.74 -2.16 36.22
CA SER A 16 16.13 -2.57 34.87
C SER A 16 14.84 -2.67 34.05
N PRO A 17 14.73 -2.07 32.85
CA PRO A 17 13.71 -2.52 31.93
C PRO A 17 13.96 -4.02 31.78
N SER A 18 13.03 -4.84 32.26
CA SER A 18 13.04 -6.25 31.92
C SER A 18 13.08 -6.28 30.40
N LEU A 19 14.18 -6.79 29.82
CA LEU A 19 14.14 -7.29 28.47
C LEU A 19 13.02 -8.32 28.46
N PHE A 20 11.84 -7.95 27.98
CA PHE A 20 10.80 -8.93 27.71
C PHE A 20 11.40 -9.89 26.70
N ALA A 21 11.54 -11.15 27.11
CA ALA A 21 12.10 -12.19 26.26
C ALA A 21 11.05 -12.51 25.21
N LEU A 22 11.41 -12.42 23.93
CA LEU A 22 10.55 -12.81 22.81
C LEU A 22 9.94 -14.19 23.04
N THR A 23 8.62 -14.26 23.20
CA THR A 23 7.91 -15.53 23.31
C THR A 23 7.75 -16.16 21.94
N THR A 24 8.29 -17.37 21.76
CA THR A 24 8.20 -18.11 20.50
C THR A 24 7.17 -19.23 20.59
N LEU A 25 6.20 -19.22 19.67
CA LEU A 25 5.18 -20.23 19.49
C LEU A 25 5.46 -21.00 18.19
N ILE A 26 5.50 -22.33 18.25
CA ILE A 26 5.92 -23.18 17.13
C ILE A 26 4.73 -23.99 16.63
N VAL A 27 4.23 -23.64 15.44
CA VAL A 27 3.22 -24.40 14.71
C VAL A 27 3.86 -25.69 14.19
N THR A 28 3.29 -26.84 14.57
CA THR A 28 3.76 -28.18 14.19
C THR A 28 2.78 -28.93 13.31
N ASP A 29 1.53 -28.48 13.24
CA ASP A 29 0.47 -29.15 12.49
C ASP A 29 -0.08 -28.25 11.38
N ASN A 30 -0.37 -28.87 10.23
CA ASN A 30 -0.88 -28.19 9.05
C ASN A 30 -2.42 -28.16 8.96
N THR A 31 -3.10 -28.52 10.05
CA THR A 31 -4.56 -28.56 10.14
C THR A 31 -5.13 -27.31 10.80
N ASP A 32 -6.41 -27.07 10.54
CA ASP A 32 -7.22 -26.05 11.23
C ASP A 32 -8.47 -26.72 11.80
N ASN A 33 -8.32 -27.41 12.94
CA ASN A 33 -9.42 -28.12 13.59
C ASN A 33 -10.14 -27.22 14.60
N ASP A 34 -11.32 -27.68 15.03
CA ASP A 34 -12.18 -26.94 15.96
C ASP A 34 -12.46 -25.49 15.48
N PRO A 35 -12.99 -25.32 14.25
CA PRO A 35 -13.21 -24.00 13.70
C PRO A 35 -14.31 -23.30 14.51
N GLY A 36 -13.89 -22.32 15.31
CA GLY A 36 -14.76 -21.61 16.26
C GLY A 36 -14.56 -21.92 17.73
N GLY A 37 -13.70 -22.87 18.04
CA GLY A 37 -13.15 -23.01 19.37
C GLY A 37 -11.73 -22.47 19.46
N PHE A 38 -10.98 -23.07 20.37
CA PHE A 38 -9.61 -22.64 20.69
C PHE A 38 -8.58 -23.15 19.67
N GLY A 39 -8.89 -24.25 18.97
CA GLY A 39 -7.96 -24.99 18.11
C GLY A 39 -7.24 -26.10 18.86
N LEU A 40 -6.64 -27.05 18.14
CA LEU A 40 -5.84 -28.12 18.74
C LEU A 40 -4.39 -27.67 18.94
N ASN A 41 -3.74 -28.18 20.00
CA ASN A 41 -2.34 -27.90 20.28
C ASN A 41 -1.47 -28.30 19.06
N GLY A 42 -0.59 -27.40 18.63
CA GLY A 42 0.25 -27.55 17.44
C GLY A 42 -0.24 -26.76 16.22
N GLU A 43 -1.50 -26.33 16.22
CA GLU A 43 -2.11 -25.59 15.09
C GLU A 43 -1.93 -24.07 15.18
N LEU A 44 -2.00 -23.40 14.04
CA LEU A 44 -1.93 -21.93 13.96
C LEU A 44 -3.05 -21.25 14.78
N ARG A 45 -4.29 -21.75 14.69
CA ARG A 45 -5.44 -21.22 15.45
C ARG A 45 -5.19 -21.24 16.95
N TYR A 46 -4.69 -22.36 17.46
CA TYR A 46 -4.34 -22.53 18.87
C TYR A 46 -3.30 -21.50 19.32
N PHE A 47 -2.24 -21.29 18.54
CA PHE A 47 -1.20 -20.33 18.91
C PHE A 47 -1.65 -18.88 18.82
N LEU A 48 -2.48 -18.52 17.83
CA LEU A 48 -3.08 -17.19 17.75
C LEU A 48 -3.99 -16.91 18.97
N ASN A 49 -4.85 -17.86 19.34
CA ASN A 49 -5.70 -17.72 20.53
C ASN A 49 -4.89 -17.68 21.84
N THR A 50 -3.84 -18.49 21.96
CA THR A 50 -2.93 -18.49 23.11
C THR A 50 -2.23 -17.14 23.25
N MET A 51 -1.68 -16.60 22.17
CA MET A 51 -1.07 -15.28 22.14
C MET A 51 -2.08 -14.21 22.59
N ASN A 52 -3.29 -14.21 22.03
CA ASN A 52 -4.34 -13.25 22.39
C ASN A 52 -4.71 -13.33 23.87
N GLN A 53 -4.95 -14.52 24.42
CA GLN A 53 -5.28 -14.68 25.84
C GLN A 53 -4.17 -14.15 26.75
N ASN A 54 -2.91 -14.47 26.44
CA ASN A 54 -1.77 -14.00 27.22
C ASN A 54 -1.64 -12.47 27.14
N LEU A 55 -1.75 -11.90 25.95
CA LEU A 55 -1.66 -10.45 25.73
C LEU A 55 -2.76 -9.66 26.44
N ASN A 56 -3.93 -10.26 26.68
CA ASN A 56 -4.98 -9.64 27.49
C ASN A 56 -4.64 -9.59 28.99
N THR A 57 -3.62 -10.31 29.44
CA THR A 57 -3.16 -10.31 30.85
C THR A 57 -1.88 -9.51 31.06
N ALA A 58 -0.94 -9.56 30.13
CA ALA A 58 0.33 -8.83 30.20
C ALA A 58 0.92 -8.58 28.80
N PRO A 59 1.60 -7.44 28.58
CA PRO A 59 2.30 -7.18 27.32
C PRO A 59 3.53 -8.08 27.19
N ASP A 60 3.72 -8.65 25.99
CA ASP A 60 4.93 -9.39 25.61
C ASP A 60 5.09 -9.41 24.08
N ASP A 61 6.31 -9.56 23.58
CA ASP A 61 6.57 -9.68 22.14
C ASP A 61 6.49 -11.15 21.70
N TYR A 62 5.94 -11.41 20.52
CA TYR A 62 5.69 -12.78 20.03
C TYR A 62 6.33 -13.07 18.67
N ALA A 63 6.77 -14.32 18.50
CA ALA A 63 7.09 -14.91 17.22
C ALA A 63 6.30 -16.21 17.03
N ILE A 64 5.44 -16.27 16.02
CA ILE A 64 4.76 -17.48 15.57
C ILE A 64 5.54 -18.03 14.37
N VAL A 65 6.24 -19.14 14.59
CA VAL A 65 7.09 -19.80 13.60
C VAL A 65 6.54 -21.20 13.29
N PHE A 66 6.96 -21.75 12.16
CA PHE A 66 6.52 -23.06 11.68
C PHE A 66 7.70 -24.03 11.70
N ASP A 67 7.47 -25.29 12.08
CA ASP A 67 8.50 -26.31 12.24
C ASP A 67 9.00 -26.90 10.90
N HIS A 68 8.12 -26.95 9.90
CA HIS A 68 8.44 -27.25 8.49
C HIS A 68 7.60 -26.41 7.52
N PRO A 69 8.00 -26.29 6.23
CA PRO A 69 7.14 -25.74 5.19
C PRO A 69 5.82 -26.51 5.12
N MET A 70 4.69 -25.82 5.11
CA MET A 70 3.37 -26.44 5.16
C MET A 70 2.31 -25.60 4.43
N THR A 71 1.19 -26.24 4.12
CA THR A 71 -0.04 -25.57 3.67
C THR A 71 -1.12 -25.82 4.70
N ILE A 72 -1.62 -24.74 5.30
CA ILE A 72 -2.72 -24.76 6.26
C ILE A 72 -3.99 -24.38 5.50
N GLN A 73 -4.87 -25.35 5.30
CA GLN A 73 -6.20 -25.11 4.74
C GLN A 73 -7.15 -24.70 5.86
N LEU A 74 -7.78 -23.54 5.71
CA LEU A 74 -8.69 -23.00 6.70
C LEU A 74 -10.04 -23.75 6.72
N ASN A 75 -10.58 -23.95 7.91
CA ASN A 75 -11.93 -24.48 8.14
C ASN A 75 -12.85 -23.48 8.88
N GLY A 76 -12.34 -22.29 9.19
CA GLY A 76 -13.08 -21.15 9.72
C GLY A 76 -12.25 -19.88 9.64
N ILE A 77 -12.87 -18.72 9.86
CA ILE A 77 -12.18 -17.43 10.02
C ILE A 77 -11.13 -17.58 11.14
N LEU A 78 -9.90 -17.17 10.83
CA LEU A 78 -8.79 -17.23 11.77
C LEU A 78 -8.99 -16.23 12.92
N PRO A 79 -8.40 -16.51 14.10
CA PRO A 79 -8.37 -15.53 15.16
C PRO A 79 -7.72 -14.21 14.76
N ILE A 80 -8.30 -13.11 15.24
CA ILE A 80 -7.75 -11.76 15.10
C ILE A 80 -6.32 -11.73 15.65
N ILE A 81 -5.39 -11.10 14.94
CA ILE A 81 -4.00 -10.98 15.40
C ILE A 81 -3.92 -9.82 16.38
N ASN A 82 -3.75 -10.15 17.66
CA ASN A 82 -3.73 -9.20 18.77
C ASN A 82 -5.06 -8.45 18.92
N ASN A 83 -5.94 -8.98 19.76
CA ASN A 83 -7.18 -8.33 20.17
C ASN A 83 -7.09 -7.60 21.53
N SER A 84 -5.88 -7.44 22.05
CA SER A 84 -5.62 -6.78 23.33
C SER A 84 -5.42 -5.26 23.16
N SER A 85 -5.35 -4.53 24.27
CA SER A 85 -4.96 -3.11 24.28
C SER A 85 -3.45 -2.88 24.21
N ASN A 86 -2.63 -3.93 24.08
CA ASN A 86 -1.17 -3.85 24.15
C ASN A 86 -0.56 -3.83 22.73
N PRO A 87 0.03 -2.70 22.28
CA PRO A 87 0.66 -2.60 20.96
C PRO A 87 2.08 -3.18 20.99
N VAL A 88 2.18 -4.50 20.89
CA VAL A 88 3.45 -5.26 20.95
C VAL A 88 3.99 -5.59 19.55
N ASN A 89 5.21 -6.13 19.49
CA ASN A 89 5.79 -6.65 18.26
C ASN A 89 5.38 -8.12 18.06
N ILE A 90 4.87 -8.44 16.86
CA ILE A 90 4.48 -9.81 16.49
C ILE A 90 5.14 -10.15 15.16
N THR A 91 5.88 -11.26 15.12
CA THR A 91 6.39 -11.82 13.87
C THR A 91 5.66 -13.12 13.55
N ILE A 92 5.16 -13.26 12.33
CA ILE A 92 4.53 -14.48 11.84
C ILE A 92 5.29 -14.97 10.60
N GLY A 93 5.75 -16.22 10.66
CA GLY A 93 6.57 -16.84 9.63
C GLY A 93 8.05 -16.88 9.97
N ASN A 94 8.78 -17.72 9.23
CA ASN A 94 10.18 -18.03 9.51
C ASN A 94 11.09 -17.01 8.81
N PRO A 95 12.28 -16.69 9.36
CA PRO A 95 13.19 -15.72 8.75
C PRO A 95 13.89 -16.24 7.48
N THR A 96 13.86 -17.56 7.25
CA THR A 96 14.59 -18.20 6.15
C THR A 96 13.77 -18.15 4.85
N PRO A 97 14.27 -17.54 3.75
CA PRO A 97 13.46 -17.25 2.55
C PRO A 97 12.88 -18.46 1.81
N ASN A 98 13.57 -19.59 1.87
CA ASN A 98 13.18 -20.88 1.29
C ASN A 98 12.26 -21.70 2.20
N PHE A 99 11.90 -21.16 3.37
CA PHE A 99 10.97 -21.77 4.30
C PHE A 99 9.60 -21.08 4.15
N THR A 100 8.81 -21.55 3.20
CA THR A 100 7.55 -20.90 2.83
C THR A 100 6.34 -21.64 3.41
N VAL A 101 5.43 -20.89 4.02
CA VAL A 101 4.17 -21.41 4.56
C VAL A 101 3.01 -20.86 3.75
N THR A 102 2.03 -21.70 3.44
CA THR A 102 0.84 -21.32 2.70
C THR A 102 -0.38 -21.30 3.60
N ILE A 103 -1.14 -20.21 3.60
CA ILE A 103 -2.49 -20.11 4.16
C ILE A 103 -3.48 -20.19 3.01
N ASP A 104 -4.30 -21.24 2.99
CA ASP A 104 -5.29 -21.51 1.94
C ASP A 104 -6.71 -21.30 2.47
N GLY A 105 -7.48 -20.40 1.85
CA GLY A 105 -8.85 -20.07 2.24
C GLY A 105 -9.93 -21.08 1.86
N ASN A 106 -9.54 -22.30 1.49
CA ASN A 106 -10.43 -23.42 1.16
C ASN A 106 -11.42 -23.06 0.04
N ASN A 107 -10.86 -22.75 -1.14
CA ASN A 107 -11.62 -22.33 -2.33
C ASN A 107 -12.45 -21.06 -2.13
N GLY A 108 -11.94 -20.10 -1.35
CA GLY A 108 -12.61 -18.83 -1.11
C GLY A 108 -13.72 -18.90 -0.06
N ALA A 109 -13.70 -19.89 0.83
CA ALA A 109 -14.64 -19.97 1.93
C ALA A 109 -14.32 -18.97 3.05
N TYR A 110 -13.03 -18.63 3.26
CA TYR A 110 -12.58 -17.85 4.41
C TYR A 110 -11.61 -16.73 4.03
N SER A 111 -11.59 -15.66 4.83
CA SER A 111 -10.64 -14.56 4.73
C SER A 111 -9.32 -14.89 5.44
N GLY A 112 -8.28 -14.12 5.14
CA GLY A 112 -6.99 -14.20 5.81
C GLY A 112 -6.93 -13.44 7.13
N PHE A 113 -5.83 -12.72 7.33
CA PHE A 113 -5.50 -12.08 8.60
C PHE A 113 -6.23 -10.75 8.82
N PHE A 114 -6.76 -10.58 10.03
CA PHE A 114 -7.35 -9.34 10.53
C PHE A 114 -6.47 -8.79 11.66
N ILE A 115 -5.89 -7.60 11.46
CA ILE A 115 -4.78 -7.10 12.30
C ILE A 115 -5.08 -5.68 12.83
N PRO A 116 -5.71 -5.53 14.01
CA PRO A 116 -6.16 -4.23 14.50
C PRO A 116 -5.15 -3.44 15.34
N THR A 117 -4.03 -4.04 15.78
CA THR A 117 -3.03 -3.32 16.60
C THR A 117 -1.65 -4.00 16.56
N GLY A 118 -0.65 -3.29 17.09
CA GLY A 118 0.72 -3.76 17.19
C GLY A 118 1.58 -3.52 15.95
N THR A 119 2.85 -3.88 16.07
CA THR A 119 3.80 -3.90 14.95
C THR A 119 3.94 -5.32 14.46
N VAL A 120 3.28 -5.65 13.35
CA VAL A 120 3.20 -7.01 12.84
C VAL A 120 4.07 -7.20 11.62
N THR A 121 5.02 -8.13 11.70
CA THR A 121 5.85 -8.56 10.58
C THR A 121 5.37 -9.91 10.07
N ILE A 122 5.04 -10.00 8.79
CA ILE A 122 4.67 -11.25 8.11
C ILE A 122 5.75 -11.57 7.09
N GLN A 123 6.34 -12.75 7.19
CA GLN A 123 7.51 -13.09 6.37
C GLN A 123 7.47 -14.50 5.79
N ASN A 124 7.88 -14.62 4.52
CA ASN A 124 8.02 -15.89 3.82
C ASN A 124 6.71 -16.71 3.78
N MET A 125 5.61 -16.04 3.43
CA MET A 125 4.28 -16.65 3.40
C MET A 125 3.58 -16.49 2.04
N ILE A 126 2.74 -17.46 1.72
CA ILE A 126 1.79 -17.42 0.59
C ILE A 126 0.38 -17.36 1.18
N PHE A 127 -0.40 -16.37 0.75
CA PHE A 127 -1.83 -16.32 0.99
C PHE A 127 -2.53 -16.69 -0.31
N GLN A 128 -3.44 -17.66 -0.26
CA GLN A 128 -4.15 -18.07 -1.47
C GLN A 128 -5.60 -18.49 -1.26
N ASN A 129 -6.41 -18.30 -2.29
CA ASN A 129 -7.81 -18.75 -2.32
C ASN A 129 -8.61 -18.22 -1.12
N LEU A 130 -8.31 -17.02 -0.64
CA LEU A 130 -9.00 -16.39 0.50
C LEU A 130 -10.07 -15.44 -0.01
N THR A 131 -11.24 -15.41 0.61
CA THR A 131 -12.30 -14.44 0.26
C THR A 131 -12.82 -13.74 1.50
N ALA A 132 -12.75 -12.42 1.51
CA ALA A 132 -13.47 -11.59 2.47
C ALA A 132 -14.82 -11.21 1.86
N LYS A 133 -15.89 -11.90 2.29
CA LYS A 133 -17.27 -11.60 1.88
C LYS A 133 -18.00 -10.82 2.97
N GLY A 134 -18.63 -9.70 2.61
CA GLY A 134 -19.58 -8.98 3.46
C GLY A 134 -20.89 -9.77 3.62
N GLY A 135 -21.53 -9.67 4.79
CA GLY A 135 -22.80 -10.34 5.04
C GLY A 135 -23.92 -9.77 4.18
N ASP A 136 -24.85 -10.61 3.76
CA ASP A 136 -26.01 -10.17 3.00
C ASP A 136 -27.00 -9.46 3.95
N GLY A 137 -27.66 -8.41 3.47
CA GLY A 137 -28.74 -7.74 4.18
C GLY A 137 -29.97 -8.62 4.29
N GLY A 138 -30.69 -8.52 5.41
CA GLY A 138 -31.90 -9.27 5.66
C GLY A 138 -33.10 -8.73 4.90
N ASN A 139 -34.06 -9.61 4.61
CA ASN A 139 -35.31 -9.26 3.96
C ASN A 139 -36.33 -8.73 4.97
N GLY A 140 -37.22 -7.82 4.55
CA GLY A 140 -38.28 -7.27 5.40
C GLY A 140 -39.30 -6.47 4.60
N ILE A 141 -40.16 -5.70 5.27
CA ILE A 141 -41.01 -4.72 4.56
C ILE A 141 -40.16 -3.73 3.75
N SER A 142 -38.95 -3.48 4.23
CA SER A 142 -37.84 -2.90 3.50
C SER A 142 -36.60 -3.77 3.73
N GLY A 143 -35.70 -3.80 2.76
CA GLY A 143 -34.48 -4.59 2.84
C GLY A 143 -33.39 -3.94 3.67
N GLY A 144 -32.62 -4.72 4.42
CA GLY A 144 -31.37 -4.26 5.03
C GLY A 144 -30.25 -4.13 3.98
N GLY A 145 -29.28 -3.24 4.20
CA GLY A 145 -28.11 -3.11 3.34
C GLY A 145 -27.10 -4.24 3.53
N GLY A 146 -26.36 -4.58 2.47
CA GLY A 146 -25.28 -5.56 2.53
C GLY A 146 -24.00 -5.04 3.20
N GLY A 147 -23.24 -5.92 3.85
CA GLY A 147 -21.95 -5.59 4.46
C GLY A 147 -20.82 -5.49 3.42
N MET A 148 -19.72 -4.85 3.79
CA MET A 148 -18.52 -4.74 2.93
C MET A 148 -17.68 -6.02 3.00
N GLY A 149 -17.15 -6.46 1.86
CA GLY A 149 -16.05 -7.41 1.80
C GLY A 149 -14.74 -6.68 1.54
N ALA A 150 -13.72 -6.90 2.38
CA ALA A 150 -12.45 -6.20 2.21
C ALA A 150 -11.26 -6.96 2.75
N GLY A 151 -10.09 -6.79 2.10
CA GLY A 151 -8.83 -7.36 2.58
C GLY A 151 -8.82 -8.89 2.56
N GLY A 152 -9.07 -9.50 1.40
CA GLY A 152 -9.22 -10.96 1.27
C GLY A 152 -8.10 -11.75 1.94
N ALA A 153 -6.85 -11.30 1.82
CA ALA A 153 -5.73 -11.87 2.57
C ALA A 153 -5.36 -11.09 3.85
N ILE A 154 -5.35 -9.76 3.80
CA ILE A 154 -4.99 -8.93 4.96
C ILE A 154 -5.93 -7.73 5.06
N TYR A 155 -6.53 -7.57 6.23
CA TYR A 155 -7.33 -6.41 6.60
C TYR A 155 -6.70 -5.68 7.81
N ALA A 156 -6.40 -4.40 7.64
CA ALA A 156 -5.85 -3.53 8.67
C ALA A 156 -6.85 -2.43 9.03
N PRO A 157 -7.69 -2.61 10.08
CA PRO A 157 -8.61 -1.59 10.54
C PRO A 157 -7.88 -0.46 11.27
N ARG A 158 -8.44 0.74 11.25
CA ARG A 158 -7.93 1.86 12.06
C ARG A 158 -8.15 1.61 13.54
N THR A 159 -9.33 1.08 13.88
CA THR A 159 -9.76 0.75 15.24
C THR A 159 -10.66 -0.47 15.16
N PHE A 160 -10.48 -1.42 16.08
CA PHE A 160 -11.40 -2.53 16.25
C PHE A 160 -11.23 -3.12 17.64
N LEU A 161 -12.33 -3.24 18.40
CA LEU A 161 -12.32 -3.72 19.79
C LEU A 161 -11.35 -2.88 20.64
N ASN A 162 -10.32 -3.51 21.22
CA ASN A 162 -9.31 -2.86 22.03
C ASN A 162 -8.09 -2.38 21.22
N GLY A 163 -8.05 -2.67 19.92
CA GLY A 163 -6.91 -2.40 19.04
C GLY A 163 -7.05 -1.10 18.25
N SER A 164 -5.93 -0.43 18.00
CA SER A 164 -5.89 0.70 17.08
C SER A 164 -4.53 0.87 16.41
N ASN A 165 -4.54 1.49 15.23
CA ASN A 165 -3.36 1.96 14.50
C ASN A 165 -2.26 0.89 14.30
N PRO A 166 -2.57 -0.26 13.68
CA PRO A 166 -1.57 -1.28 13.39
C PRO A 166 -0.49 -0.75 12.44
N ALA A 167 0.74 -1.24 12.60
CA ALA A 167 1.83 -1.07 11.64
C ALA A 167 2.24 -2.45 11.11
N ILE A 168 2.09 -2.66 9.81
CA ILE A 168 2.31 -3.98 9.19
C ILE A 168 3.48 -3.92 8.23
N THR A 169 4.37 -4.91 8.31
CA THR A 169 5.51 -5.10 7.40
C THR A 169 5.43 -6.48 6.75
N LEU A 170 5.46 -6.51 5.41
CA LEU A 170 5.57 -7.75 4.63
C LEU A 170 6.98 -7.95 4.10
N LEU A 171 7.51 -9.17 4.25
CA LEU A 171 8.82 -9.58 3.75
C LEU A 171 8.65 -10.86 2.93
N ASN A 172 8.91 -10.82 1.63
CA ASN A 172 8.80 -11.99 0.75
C ASN A 172 7.45 -12.71 0.85
N VAL A 173 6.37 -12.01 0.48
CA VAL A 173 4.98 -12.49 0.56
C VAL A 173 4.35 -12.54 -0.83
N LEU A 174 3.61 -13.62 -1.10
CA LEU A 174 2.79 -13.79 -2.30
C LEU A 174 1.31 -13.87 -1.92
N ILE A 175 0.44 -13.10 -2.58
CA ILE A 175 -1.01 -13.15 -2.33
C ILE A 175 -1.74 -13.45 -3.64
N ARG A 176 -2.39 -14.60 -3.79
CA ARG A 176 -2.94 -15.02 -5.09
C ARG A 176 -4.35 -15.59 -5.01
N ASN A 177 -5.13 -15.39 -6.06
CA ASN A 177 -6.50 -15.92 -6.14
C ASN A 177 -7.37 -15.54 -4.93
N CYS A 178 -7.11 -14.38 -4.31
CA CYS A 178 -7.89 -13.86 -3.20
C CYS A 178 -8.98 -12.92 -3.72
N SER A 179 -10.06 -12.79 -2.96
CA SER A 179 -11.21 -11.97 -3.35
C SER A 179 -11.74 -11.10 -2.21
N ALA A 180 -12.28 -9.94 -2.58
CA ALA A 180 -13.10 -9.10 -1.71
C ALA A 180 -14.48 -8.92 -2.36
N VAL A 181 -15.53 -9.37 -1.67
CA VAL A 181 -16.88 -9.47 -2.21
C VAL A 181 -17.86 -8.75 -1.29
N GLY A 182 -18.53 -7.71 -1.79
CA GLY A 182 -19.61 -7.06 -1.07
C GLY A 182 -20.80 -8.00 -0.83
N GLY A 183 -21.48 -7.84 0.30
CA GLY A 183 -22.74 -8.52 0.59
C GLY A 183 -23.89 -7.91 -0.19
N ASN A 184 -24.87 -8.73 -0.55
CA ASN A 184 -26.04 -8.26 -1.28
C ASN A 184 -26.97 -7.46 -0.35
N GLY A 185 -27.71 -6.50 -0.91
CA GLY A 185 -28.83 -5.87 -0.24
C GLY A 185 -30.00 -6.86 -0.05
N GLY A 186 -30.73 -6.69 1.04
CA GLY A 186 -31.96 -7.41 1.33
C GLY A 186 -33.12 -6.94 0.48
N ASN A 187 -34.08 -7.82 0.25
CA ASN A 187 -35.25 -7.58 -0.59
C ASN A 187 -36.49 -7.24 0.25
N TYR A 188 -37.48 -6.67 -0.43
CA TYR A 188 -38.86 -6.67 0.05
C TYR A 188 -39.39 -8.11 0.23
N PHE A 189 -40.06 -8.36 1.36
CA PHE A 189 -40.63 -9.65 1.72
C PHE A 189 -42.00 -9.90 1.04
N THR A 190 -42.13 -10.96 0.22
CA THR A 190 -43.25 -11.14 -0.73
C THR A 190 -44.39 -12.07 -0.26
N LEU A 191 -44.38 -12.59 0.96
CA LEU A 191 -45.45 -13.46 1.45
C LEU A 191 -46.64 -12.62 1.93
N MET A 192 -47.71 -12.52 1.12
CA MET A 192 -49.01 -11.89 1.45
C MET A 192 -48.90 -10.72 2.47
N SER A 193 -48.03 -9.74 2.22
CA SER A 193 -47.71 -8.73 3.23
C SER A 193 -48.97 -7.99 3.66
N THR A 194 -49.17 -7.86 4.96
CA THR A 194 -50.24 -7.01 5.51
C THR A 194 -49.88 -5.54 5.34
N GLY A 195 -48.58 -5.24 5.15
CA GLY A 195 -48.04 -3.90 5.07
C GLY A 195 -47.71 -3.33 6.45
N ASP A 196 -47.57 -4.20 7.46
CA ASP A 196 -47.30 -3.86 8.86
C ASP A 196 -46.03 -4.55 9.40
N GLU A 197 -45.31 -5.26 8.54
CA GLU A 197 -44.09 -5.99 8.87
C GLU A 197 -42.91 -5.05 9.17
N GLY A 198 -41.92 -5.51 9.93
CA GLY A 198 -40.70 -4.76 10.23
C GLY A 198 -39.67 -4.75 9.09
N GLY A 199 -38.63 -3.94 9.24
CA GLY A 199 -37.48 -3.91 8.34
C GLY A 199 -36.50 -5.07 8.56
N GLY A 200 -35.76 -5.44 7.52
CA GLY A 200 -34.65 -6.40 7.62
C GLY A 200 -33.41 -5.78 8.28
N GLY A 201 -32.56 -6.60 8.91
CA GLY A 201 -31.29 -6.15 9.47
C GLY A 201 -30.20 -5.97 8.40
N GLY A 202 -29.24 -5.08 8.62
CA GLY A 202 -28.08 -4.91 7.76
C GLY A 202 -27.04 -6.02 7.98
N GLY A 203 -26.27 -6.35 6.94
CA GLY A 203 -25.16 -7.31 7.01
C GLY A 203 -23.91 -6.72 7.68
N GLY A 204 -23.15 -7.54 8.42
CA GLY A 204 -21.84 -7.20 8.99
C GLY A 204 -20.67 -7.75 8.16
N PHE A 205 -19.48 -7.88 8.76
CA PHE A 205 -18.37 -8.62 8.15
C PHE A 205 -18.65 -10.11 8.18
N SER A 206 -19.02 -10.67 7.03
CA SER A 206 -19.42 -12.07 6.86
C SER A 206 -20.68 -12.52 7.61
N GLY A 207 -21.17 -11.77 8.61
CA GLY A 207 -22.44 -12.05 9.30
C GLY A 207 -23.64 -11.46 8.57
N ASN A 208 -24.62 -12.27 8.20
CA ASN A 208 -25.81 -11.78 7.49
C ASN A 208 -26.75 -11.01 8.44
N GLY A 209 -27.51 -10.06 7.92
CA GLY A 209 -28.62 -9.46 8.66
C GLY A 209 -29.77 -10.46 8.83
N GLY A 210 -30.48 -10.35 9.95
CA GLY A 210 -31.70 -11.12 10.19
C GLY A 210 -32.84 -10.65 9.28
N SER A 211 -33.76 -11.55 8.98
CA SER A 211 -34.92 -11.31 8.12
C SER A 211 -36.25 -11.40 8.88
N ILE A 212 -37.28 -10.76 8.32
CA ILE A 212 -38.67 -11.03 8.69
C ILE A 212 -39.14 -12.28 7.94
N THR A 213 -39.70 -13.25 8.67
CA THR A 213 -40.11 -14.55 8.11
C THR A 213 -41.60 -14.85 8.30
N THR A 214 -42.33 -13.94 8.94
CA THR A 214 -43.76 -14.03 9.22
C THR A 214 -44.50 -12.77 8.75
N THR A 215 -45.82 -12.80 8.78
CA THR A 215 -46.69 -11.69 8.34
C THR A 215 -47.45 -11.07 9.50
N GLY A 216 -47.94 -9.85 9.32
CA GLY A 216 -48.67 -9.09 10.34
C GLY A 216 -47.78 -8.06 11.01
N THR A 217 -48.18 -7.57 12.18
CA THR A 217 -47.38 -6.59 12.91
C THR A 217 -46.21 -7.27 13.62
N THR A 218 -44.98 -7.04 13.14
CA THR A 218 -43.75 -7.67 13.65
C THR A 218 -42.75 -6.63 14.16
N GLY A 219 -41.80 -7.05 14.99
CA GLY A 219 -40.61 -6.24 15.26
C GLY A 219 -39.70 -6.18 14.03
N GLY A 220 -38.62 -5.43 14.15
CA GLY A 220 -37.55 -5.42 13.15
C GLY A 220 -36.49 -6.49 13.44
N ALA A 221 -35.77 -6.92 12.41
CA ALA A 221 -34.76 -7.97 12.55
C ALA A 221 -33.41 -7.44 13.06
N GLY A 222 -32.58 -8.32 13.61
CA GLY A 222 -31.25 -7.94 14.11
C GLY A 222 -30.22 -7.76 12.98
N GLY A 223 -29.24 -6.88 13.17
CA GLY A 223 -28.11 -6.73 12.25
C GLY A 223 -27.06 -7.82 12.42
N GLY A 224 -26.30 -8.11 11.37
CA GLY A 224 -25.19 -9.08 11.40
C GLY A 224 -23.93 -8.54 12.07
N GLY A 225 -23.11 -9.42 12.64
CA GLY A 225 -21.82 -9.09 13.26
C GLY A 225 -20.62 -9.55 12.42
N PHE A 226 -19.47 -9.67 13.08
CA PHE A 226 -18.26 -10.28 12.53
C PHE A 226 -18.44 -11.81 12.56
N GLY A 227 -18.87 -12.39 11.44
CA GLY A 227 -19.14 -13.82 11.28
C GLY A 227 -20.51 -14.28 11.78
N GLY A 228 -21.05 -13.67 12.84
CA GLY A 228 -22.36 -14.00 13.43
C GLY A 228 -23.53 -13.35 12.70
N ASN A 229 -24.61 -14.09 12.49
CA ASN A 229 -25.81 -13.57 11.84
C ASN A 229 -26.69 -12.80 12.82
N GLY A 230 -27.46 -11.84 12.31
CA GLY A 230 -28.55 -11.22 13.06
C GLY A 230 -29.73 -12.18 13.26
N GLY A 231 -30.50 -11.95 14.31
CA GLY A 231 -31.68 -12.73 14.65
C GLY A 231 -32.87 -12.41 13.75
N ASP A 232 -33.52 -13.45 13.26
CA ASP A 232 -34.76 -13.36 12.48
C ASP A 232 -35.96 -13.00 13.37
N VAL A 233 -37.00 -12.46 12.75
CA VAL A 233 -38.30 -12.23 13.40
C VAL A 233 -39.29 -13.27 12.90
N THR A 234 -39.87 -14.02 13.85
CA THR A 234 -40.70 -15.19 13.59
C THR A 234 -42.11 -15.08 14.18
N LEU A 235 -42.35 -14.12 15.08
CA LEU A 235 -43.62 -13.89 15.75
C LEU A 235 -44.26 -12.55 15.33
N SER A 236 -45.59 -12.50 15.39
CA SER A 236 -46.40 -11.31 15.16
C SER A 236 -47.37 -11.07 16.31
N THR A 237 -47.76 -9.82 16.58
CA THR A 237 -48.84 -9.50 17.54
C THR A 237 -50.20 -10.06 17.13
N SER A 238 -50.35 -10.48 15.88
CA SER A 238 -51.55 -11.14 15.35
C SER A 238 -51.57 -12.66 15.56
N ASP A 239 -50.50 -13.24 16.14
CA ASP A 239 -50.39 -14.67 16.40
C ASP A 239 -51.28 -15.09 17.61
N PRO A 240 -52.27 -15.98 17.43
CA PRO A 240 -53.13 -16.47 18.50
C PRO A 240 -52.42 -17.35 19.55
N SER A 241 -51.21 -17.83 19.26
CA SER A 241 -50.43 -18.72 20.15
C SER A 241 -49.60 -17.98 21.21
N GLY A 242 -49.57 -16.64 21.16
CA GLY A 242 -49.16 -15.76 22.25
C GLY A 242 -47.73 -15.21 22.14
N ALA A 243 -47.63 -13.91 22.46
CA ALA A 243 -46.44 -13.06 22.52
C ALA A 243 -46.10 -12.36 21.17
N GLY A 244 -46.48 -11.09 21.06
CA GLY A 244 -46.41 -10.27 19.85
C GLY A 244 -45.00 -9.84 19.40
N GLY A 245 -44.87 -9.20 18.23
CA GLY A 245 -43.61 -9.04 17.50
C GLY A 245 -42.47 -8.32 18.27
N GLY A 246 -41.58 -9.10 18.89
CA GLY A 246 -40.32 -8.60 19.44
C GLY A 246 -39.28 -8.36 18.33
N GLY A 247 -38.26 -7.55 18.63
CA GLY A 247 -37.13 -7.35 17.71
C GLY A 247 -36.14 -8.51 17.74
N GLY A 248 -35.51 -8.82 16.60
CA GLY A 248 -34.42 -9.80 16.53
C GLY A 248 -33.14 -9.29 17.20
N GLY A 249 -32.39 -10.18 17.86
CA GLY A 249 -31.11 -9.83 18.49
C GLY A 249 -29.98 -9.63 17.47
N GLY A 250 -29.01 -8.76 17.76
CA GLY A 250 -27.87 -8.51 16.86
C GLY A 250 -26.85 -9.65 16.87
N GLY A 251 -26.16 -9.87 15.74
CA GLY A 251 -25.07 -10.84 15.65
C GLY A 251 -23.84 -10.40 16.45
N GLY A 252 -23.09 -11.36 16.98
CA GLY A 252 -21.87 -11.20 17.76
C GLY A 252 -20.62 -11.48 16.94
N ILE A 253 -19.54 -11.80 17.65
CA ILE A 253 -18.22 -12.06 17.06
C ILE A 253 -17.99 -13.57 17.02
N GLY A 254 -17.95 -14.11 15.81
CA GLY A 254 -17.78 -15.53 15.53
C GLY A 254 -16.71 -15.82 14.49
N SER A 255 -16.25 -17.06 14.49
CA SER A 255 -15.28 -17.58 13.53
C SER A 255 -15.88 -18.05 12.20
N ARG A 256 -17.21 -18.10 12.08
CA ARG A 256 -17.95 -18.60 10.90
C ARG A 256 -17.27 -19.77 10.18
N ALA A 257 -17.45 -20.98 10.72
CA ALA A 257 -17.11 -22.22 10.02
C ALA A 257 -18.22 -22.60 9.02
N THR A 258 -17.89 -23.29 7.92
CA THR A 258 -18.88 -23.94 7.04
C THR A 258 -18.75 -25.47 6.99
N LEU A 259 -17.73 -26.02 7.66
CA LEU A 259 -17.47 -27.46 7.77
C LEU A 259 -17.21 -27.81 9.25
N GLY A 260 -17.83 -28.89 9.74
CA GLY A 260 -17.74 -29.33 11.15
C GLY A 260 -18.96 -28.96 11.99
N LEU A 261 -18.90 -29.21 13.31
CA LEU A 261 -19.96 -28.78 14.23
C LEU A 261 -19.86 -27.26 14.41
N LEU A 262 -20.85 -26.53 13.88
CA LEU A 262 -20.95 -25.08 13.97
C LEU A 262 -21.30 -24.66 15.40
N THR A 263 -20.31 -24.33 16.21
CA THR A 263 -20.50 -23.72 17.53
C THR A 263 -19.84 -22.35 17.56
N ASN A 264 -20.33 -21.47 18.43
CA ASN A 264 -19.67 -20.20 18.76
C ASN A 264 -19.63 -19.17 17.59
N LEU A 265 -20.69 -19.10 16.80
CA LEU A 265 -20.85 -18.12 15.72
C LEU A 265 -21.27 -16.74 16.24
N GLY A 266 -21.78 -16.67 17.46
CA GLY A 266 -22.34 -15.45 18.01
C GLY A 266 -23.66 -15.06 17.33
N ASP A 267 -24.45 -16.00 16.81
CA ASP A 267 -25.70 -15.62 16.14
C ASP A 267 -26.67 -14.94 17.11
N GLY A 268 -27.31 -13.87 16.64
CA GLY A 268 -28.36 -13.17 17.35
C GLY A 268 -29.57 -14.07 17.57
N GLY A 269 -30.19 -13.94 18.74
CA GLY A 269 -31.41 -14.67 19.05
C GLY A 269 -32.54 -14.19 18.15
N ALA A 270 -33.31 -15.12 17.59
CA ALA A 270 -34.61 -14.77 17.03
C ALA A 270 -35.47 -14.04 18.07
N ASP A 271 -36.50 -13.32 17.65
CA ASP A 271 -37.39 -12.53 18.52
C ASP A 271 -37.93 -13.26 19.77
N ASN A 272 -37.96 -14.59 19.78
CA ASN A 272 -38.38 -15.43 20.91
C ASN A 272 -37.26 -16.30 21.54
N ASN A 273 -36.02 -16.15 21.12
CA ASN A 273 -34.90 -17.01 21.52
C ASN A 273 -33.75 -16.20 22.15
N PRO A 274 -32.94 -16.84 23.02
CA PRO A 274 -31.68 -16.26 23.47
C PRO A 274 -30.67 -16.17 22.32
N GLY A 275 -29.72 -15.25 22.45
CA GLY A 275 -28.56 -15.18 21.56
C GLY A 275 -27.57 -16.32 21.82
N LEU A 276 -26.81 -16.69 20.79
CA LEU A 276 -25.79 -17.73 20.90
C LEU A 276 -24.43 -17.15 21.30
N ASP A 277 -23.61 -17.96 21.95
CA ASP A 277 -22.23 -17.61 22.23
C ASP A 277 -21.44 -17.42 20.94
N GLY A 278 -20.48 -16.51 20.97
CA GLY A 278 -19.40 -16.33 20.01
C GLY A 278 -18.11 -16.95 20.54
N ASN A 279 -17.08 -17.00 19.71
CA ASN A 279 -15.78 -17.53 20.17
C ASN A 279 -14.95 -16.46 20.89
N GLY A 280 -15.26 -15.18 20.66
CA GLY A 280 -14.60 -14.01 21.26
C GLY A 280 -13.09 -13.92 21.08
N TYR A 281 -12.46 -14.82 20.32
CA TYR A 281 -11.00 -14.96 20.15
C TYR A 281 -10.21 -14.87 21.48
N GLY A 282 -10.74 -15.46 22.55
CA GLY A 282 -10.15 -15.44 23.89
C GLY A 282 -10.61 -14.28 24.80
N LEU A 283 -11.55 -13.45 24.35
CA LEU A 283 -12.17 -12.40 25.16
C LEU A 283 -13.45 -12.91 25.83
N ASN A 284 -13.62 -12.65 27.13
CA ASN A 284 -14.85 -12.91 27.87
C ASN A 284 -15.75 -11.67 27.84
N ILE A 285 -16.81 -11.71 27.04
CA ILE A 285 -17.54 -10.54 26.58
C ILE A 285 -19.05 -10.80 26.60
N PRO A 286 -19.83 -10.33 27.58
CA PRO A 286 -21.27 -10.56 27.61
C PRO A 286 -22.00 -9.71 26.56
N ALA A 287 -22.93 -10.32 25.82
CA ALA A 287 -23.81 -9.64 24.87
C ALA A 287 -25.05 -9.04 25.53
N GLY A 288 -25.72 -8.12 24.84
CA GLY A 288 -26.94 -7.48 25.33
C GLY A 288 -28.15 -8.44 25.37
N SER A 289 -28.99 -8.34 26.40
CA SER A 289 -30.27 -9.04 26.45
C SER A 289 -31.34 -8.30 25.63
N GLY A 290 -32.31 -9.01 25.07
CA GLY A 290 -33.49 -8.38 24.49
C GLY A 290 -34.37 -7.71 25.55
N GLY A 291 -35.16 -6.72 25.12
CA GLY A 291 -36.27 -6.20 25.93
C GLY A 291 -37.17 -7.36 26.34
N GLY A 292 -37.73 -7.35 27.54
CA GLY A 292 -38.71 -8.39 27.91
C GLY A 292 -38.17 -9.82 28.13
N GLY A 293 -36.86 -10.08 28.03
CA GLY A 293 -36.22 -11.13 28.84
C GLY A 293 -35.40 -12.24 28.18
N ASN A 294 -35.12 -12.25 26.87
CA ASN A 294 -34.17 -13.24 26.36
C ASN A 294 -32.73 -12.78 26.57
N SER A 295 -31.91 -13.63 27.19
CA SER A 295 -30.48 -13.35 27.38
C SER A 295 -29.73 -13.36 26.06
N GLY A 296 -28.73 -12.48 25.92
CA GLY A 296 -27.70 -12.64 24.89
C GLY A 296 -26.71 -13.75 25.27
N GLY A 297 -25.81 -14.06 24.34
CA GLY A 297 -24.69 -14.97 24.62
C GLY A 297 -23.71 -14.38 25.63
N ILE A 298 -23.00 -15.26 26.33
CA ILE A 298 -22.08 -14.95 27.43
C ILE A 298 -20.69 -14.54 26.91
N ASN A 299 -20.23 -15.11 25.79
CA ASN A 299 -18.88 -14.90 25.26
C ASN A 299 -18.89 -14.29 23.84
N ALA A 300 -18.67 -12.99 23.73
CA ALA A 300 -18.80 -12.18 22.51
C ALA A 300 -20.04 -12.54 21.67
N GLY A 301 -21.12 -12.89 22.35
CA GLY A 301 -22.27 -13.56 21.77
C GLY A 301 -23.18 -12.63 20.98
N GLY A 302 -24.15 -13.24 20.31
CA GLY A 302 -25.28 -12.52 19.74
C GLY A 302 -26.18 -11.98 20.84
N GLY A 303 -26.84 -10.86 20.56
CA GLY A 303 -27.85 -10.30 21.44
C GLY A 303 -29.08 -11.20 21.53
N GLY A 304 -29.80 -11.11 22.66
CA GLY A 304 -31.06 -11.86 22.84
C GLY A 304 -32.23 -11.22 22.08
N GLY A 305 -33.22 -12.03 21.66
CA GLY A 305 -34.44 -11.53 21.04
C GLY A 305 -35.36 -10.76 21.99
N GLY A 306 -36.19 -9.89 21.44
CA GLY A 306 -37.01 -8.94 22.18
C GLY A 306 -38.21 -9.47 22.94
N SER A 307 -38.49 -10.79 22.94
CA SER A 307 -39.58 -11.44 23.68
C SER A 307 -40.99 -10.89 23.39
N GLY A 308 -41.99 -11.76 23.24
CA GLY A 308 -43.25 -11.29 22.68
C GLY A 308 -44.23 -10.59 23.65
N THR A 309 -44.04 -10.66 24.97
CA THR A 309 -44.91 -9.96 25.95
C THR A 309 -44.14 -9.47 27.18
N PRO A 310 -44.06 -8.14 27.42
CA PRO A 310 -44.38 -7.06 26.46
C PRO A 310 -43.44 -7.13 25.24
N SER A 311 -43.90 -6.71 24.06
CA SER A 311 -43.15 -6.76 22.79
C SER A 311 -41.89 -5.88 22.87
N GLY A 312 -40.75 -6.45 23.22
CA GLY A 312 -39.49 -5.72 23.41
C GLY A 312 -38.65 -5.59 22.15
N GLY A 313 -37.71 -4.65 22.13
CA GLY A 313 -36.69 -4.59 21.09
C GLY A 313 -35.62 -5.67 21.29
N GLY A 314 -34.94 -6.07 20.22
CA GLY A 314 -33.84 -7.03 20.31
C GLY A 314 -32.64 -6.42 21.02
N GLY A 315 -31.83 -7.25 21.68
CA GLY A 315 -30.56 -6.85 22.28
C GLY A 315 -29.46 -6.70 21.22
N GLY A 316 -28.50 -5.81 21.44
CA GLY A 316 -27.29 -5.73 20.61
C GLY A 316 -26.30 -6.85 20.92
N GLY A 317 -25.52 -7.28 19.93
CA GLY A 317 -24.44 -8.26 20.15
C GLY A 317 -23.17 -7.64 20.74
N GLY A 318 -22.23 -8.49 21.17
CA GLY A 318 -20.84 -8.10 21.47
C GLY A 318 -20.58 -7.35 22.80
N ASN A 319 -19.41 -6.71 22.92
CA ASN A 319 -18.71 -6.26 24.15
C ASN A 319 -19.27 -5.11 24.94
N ALA A 320 -20.30 -4.51 24.40
CA ALA A 320 -21.12 -3.54 25.10
C ALA A 320 -22.48 -3.51 24.43
N GLY A 321 -22.93 -4.66 23.92
CA GLY A 321 -24.24 -4.79 23.31
C GLY A 321 -25.27 -4.24 24.28
N MET A 322 -25.92 -3.14 23.92
CA MET A 322 -26.90 -2.55 24.82
C MET A 322 -28.11 -3.48 24.88
N ASN A 323 -28.73 -3.55 26.04
CA ASN A 323 -29.96 -4.30 26.17
C ASN A 323 -31.02 -3.65 25.27
N GLY A 324 -31.79 -4.50 24.60
CA GLY A 324 -33.04 -4.07 24.00
C GLY A 324 -33.96 -3.54 25.11
N LEU A 325 -34.71 -2.51 24.79
CA LEU A 325 -35.66 -1.90 25.70
C LEU A 325 -37.07 -2.29 25.28
N ASN A 326 -37.97 -2.38 26.26
CA ASN A 326 -39.38 -2.48 25.95
C ASN A 326 -39.85 -1.12 25.43
N PRO A 327 -40.32 -1.00 24.19
CA PRO A 327 -40.90 0.24 23.72
C PRO A 327 -42.16 0.58 24.54
N GLN A 328 -42.33 1.86 24.88
CA GLN A 328 -43.46 2.34 25.67
C GLN A 328 -43.77 3.80 25.28
N GLY A 329 -45.02 4.12 24.94
CA GLY A 329 -45.45 5.51 24.83
C GLY A 329 -46.72 5.76 24.00
N SER A 330 -47.38 6.89 24.28
CA SER A 330 -48.50 7.45 23.50
C SER A 330 -48.38 8.97 23.27
N THR A 331 -47.28 9.61 23.68
CA THR A 331 -47.07 11.07 23.57
C THR A 331 -45.58 11.39 23.55
N PRO A 332 -45.07 12.26 22.66
CA PRO A 332 -43.66 12.64 22.65
C PRO A 332 -43.23 13.51 23.83
N PRO A 333 -41.92 13.60 24.07
CA PRO A 333 -41.38 14.55 25.02
C PRO A 333 -41.84 15.96 24.64
N LEU A 334 -42.33 16.71 25.62
CA LEU A 334 -42.66 18.14 25.50
C LEU A 334 -41.42 19.03 25.22
N ARG A 335 -40.26 18.42 24.94
CA ARG A 335 -39.00 19.05 24.54
C ARG A 335 -38.34 18.23 23.42
N ARG A 336 -37.74 18.92 22.43
CA ARG A 336 -36.87 18.35 21.40
C ARG A 336 -35.67 17.61 22.04
N GLN A 337 -35.82 16.33 22.39
CA GLN A 337 -34.71 15.46 22.80
C GLN A 337 -34.75 14.19 21.95
N ASN A 338 -33.56 13.65 21.67
CA ASN A 338 -33.37 12.38 20.95
C ASN A 338 -34.22 11.30 21.63
N ILE A 339 -35.06 10.61 20.84
CA ILE A 339 -35.84 9.46 21.30
C ILE A 339 -34.87 8.26 21.36
N ASP A 340 -34.91 7.52 22.46
CA ASP A 340 -34.04 6.36 22.66
C ASP A 340 -34.56 5.16 21.82
N PRO A 341 -33.70 4.46 21.06
CA PRO A 341 -34.12 3.27 20.32
C PRO A 341 -34.57 2.14 21.25
N SER A 342 -35.61 1.39 20.87
CA SER A 342 -35.95 0.13 21.55
C SER A 342 -34.98 -1.00 21.21
N GLY A 343 -34.37 -0.99 20.01
CA GLY A 343 -33.32 -1.93 19.66
C GLY A 343 -32.00 -1.61 20.35
N GLY A 344 -31.33 -2.63 20.87
CA GLY A 344 -30.02 -2.48 21.53
C GLY A 344 -28.90 -2.20 20.53
N ASN A 345 -28.03 -1.22 20.82
CA ASN A 345 -26.85 -0.96 19.96
C ASN A 345 -25.85 -2.11 20.01
N GLY A 346 -25.22 -2.40 18.88
CA GLY A 346 -24.10 -3.34 18.77
C GLY A 346 -22.76 -2.63 19.00
N SER A 347 -21.80 -3.33 19.60
CA SER A 347 -20.43 -2.84 19.72
C SER A 347 -19.60 -3.10 18.46
N ASP A 348 -18.30 -2.82 18.51
CA ASP A 348 -17.36 -3.30 17.50
C ASP A 348 -17.46 -4.83 17.33
N GLY A 349 -17.47 -5.26 16.07
CA GLY A 349 -17.62 -6.65 15.66
C GLY A 349 -19.03 -7.20 15.82
N ALA A 350 -20.01 -6.40 16.25
CA ALA A 350 -21.35 -6.88 16.56
C ALA A 350 -22.45 -6.05 15.92
N GLY A 351 -23.48 -6.75 15.43
CA GLY A 351 -24.70 -6.16 14.94
C GLY A 351 -25.59 -5.66 16.08
N SER A 352 -26.49 -4.74 15.75
CA SER A 352 -27.47 -4.22 16.69
C SER A 352 -28.79 -4.98 16.65
N GLY A 353 -29.59 -4.85 17.71
CA GLY A 353 -30.92 -5.41 17.80
C GLY A 353 -31.95 -4.62 17.00
N GLY A 354 -32.94 -5.32 16.49
CA GLY A 354 -34.07 -4.73 15.79
C GLY A 354 -35.06 -4.04 16.74
N GLY A 355 -35.86 -3.11 16.19
CA GLY A 355 -36.86 -2.36 16.95
C GLY A 355 -38.01 -3.25 17.42
N GLY A 356 -38.54 -2.98 18.62
CA GLY A 356 -39.72 -3.64 19.16
C GLY A 356 -41.03 -3.01 18.69
N VAL A 357 -42.10 -3.80 18.59
CA VAL A 357 -43.44 -3.27 18.28
C VAL A 357 -44.00 -2.43 19.42
N VAL A 358 -44.61 -1.30 19.08
CA VAL A 358 -45.19 -0.38 20.08
C VAL A 358 -46.69 -0.57 20.21
N ILE A 359 -47.11 -1.04 21.39
CA ILE A 359 -48.50 -1.34 21.74
C ILE A 359 -48.97 -0.34 22.80
N PHE A 360 -50.18 0.20 22.64
CA PHE A 360 -50.80 1.18 23.53
C PHE A 360 -50.63 0.86 25.04
N ASN A 361 -50.03 1.79 25.80
CA ASN A 361 -50.07 1.82 27.27
C ASN A 361 -49.95 3.29 27.76
N PRO A 362 -50.67 3.76 28.79
CA PRO A 362 -50.78 5.18 29.15
C PRO A 362 -49.59 5.70 29.98
N VAL A 363 -48.40 5.10 29.83
CA VAL A 363 -47.18 5.52 30.54
C VAL A 363 -46.23 6.20 29.56
N GLN A 364 -45.72 7.37 29.95
CA GLN A 364 -44.93 8.28 29.13
C GLN A 364 -43.42 7.98 29.22
N ASN A 365 -42.85 7.33 28.20
CA ASN A 365 -41.40 7.17 28.09
C ASN A 365 -40.92 7.57 26.68
N ASP A 366 -39.65 7.93 26.56
CA ASP A 366 -38.99 8.39 25.33
C ASP A 366 -38.41 7.22 24.48
N ILE A 367 -39.00 6.02 24.51
CA ILE A 367 -38.46 4.82 23.82
C ILE A 367 -39.43 4.35 22.72
N ASP A 368 -38.97 4.31 21.47
CA ASP A 368 -39.78 3.99 20.28
C ASP A 368 -39.28 2.76 19.49
N GLY A 369 -39.90 2.45 18.35
CA GLY A 369 -39.61 1.27 17.53
C GLY A 369 -38.40 1.45 16.61
N HIS A 370 -37.60 2.48 16.87
CA HIS A 370 -36.29 2.64 16.26
C HIS A 370 -35.36 1.50 16.72
N SER A 371 -34.64 0.95 15.76
CA SER A 371 -33.61 -0.06 15.98
C SER A 371 -32.29 0.52 16.44
N GLY A 372 -31.45 -0.31 17.05
CA GLY A 372 -30.12 0.11 17.49
C GLY A 372 -29.15 0.33 16.32
N THR A 373 -28.08 1.07 16.56
CA THR A 373 -26.95 1.23 15.64
C THR A 373 -25.79 0.30 16.01
N ALA A 374 -24.97 -0.07 15.03
CA ALA A 374 -23.85 -0.99 15.24
C ALA A 374 -22.48 -0.30 15.17
N GLY A 375 -21.49 -0.91 15.82
CA GLY A 375 -20.08 -0.51 15.78
C GLY A 375 -19.34 -1.02 14.54
N TYR A 376 -18.02 -0.88 14.52
CA TYR A 376 -17.19 -1.31 13.39
C TYR A 376 -17.47 -2.77 13.00
N ALA A 377 -17.58 -3.08 11.72
CA ALA A 377 -17.93 -4.39 11.15
C ALA A 377 -19.33 -4.93 11.49
N GLY A 378 -20.15 -4.20 12.25
CA GLY A 378 -21.51 -4.58 12.61
C GLY A 378 -22.57 -3.91 11.73
N GLY A 379 -23.59 -4.67 11.35
CA GLY A 379 -24.78 -4.20 10.63
C GLY A 379 -25.85 -3.65 11.57
N GLY A 380 -26.62 -2.69 11.06
CA GLY A 380 -27.72 -2.06 11.82
C GLY A 380 -28.97 -2.94 11.91
N GLY A 381 -29.75 -2.82 12.99
CA GLY A 381 -31.03 -3.50 13.15
C GLY A 381 -32.11 -2.90 12.25
N GLY A 382 -33.12 -3.68 11.92
CA GLY A 382 -34.29 -3.22 11.18
C GLY A 382 -35.28 -2.49 12.08
N GLY A 383 -35.94 -1.47 11.54
CA GLY A 383 -37.01 -0.74 12.24
C GLY A 383 -38.23 -1.64 12.49
N ALA A 384 -38.96 -1.37 13.56
CA ALA A 384 -40.17 -2.12 13.88
C ALA A 384 -41.25 -1.94 12.79
N GLY A 385 -42.11 -2.95 12.66
CA GLY A 385 -43.38 -2.79 11.95
C GLY A 385 -44.28 -1.75 12.63
N THR A 386 -45.57 -1.76 12.31
CA THR A 386 -46.46 -0.71 12.80
C THR A 386 -46.69 -0.78 14.31
N GLY A 387 -46.86 0.40 14.92
CA GLY A 387 -47.33 0.58 16.29
C GLY A 387 -48.49 1.58 16.29
N ALA A 388 -49.45 1.38 17.21
CA ALA A 388 -50.63 2.21 17.52
C ALA A 388 -50.85 3.52 16.71
N TYR A 389 -51.93 3.57 15.92
CA TYR A 389 -52.43 4.76 15.22
C TYR A 389 -52.98 5.81 16.21
N ASP A 390 -52.22 6.88 16.48
CA ASP A 390 -52.75 8.10 17.11
C ASP A 390 -52.63 9.30 16.15
N ASN A 391 -53.69 10.09 16.08
CA ASN A 391 -53.79 11.35 15.33
C ASN A 391 -53.10 12.53 16.06
N SER A 392 -52.23 12.25 17.02
CA SER A 392 -51.50 13.27 17.77
C SER A 392 -50.44 13.94 16.88
N PRO A 393 -50.32 15.28 16.90
CA PRO A 393 -49.38 16.04 16.06
C PRO A 393 -47.89 15.88 16.46
N TYR A 394 -47.58 14.94 17.34
CA TYR A 394 -46.27 14.71 17.90
C TYR A 394 -46.01 13.19 17.86
N SER A 395 -44.89 12.76 17.24
CA SER A 395 -44.85 11.53 16.45
C SER A 395 -43.75 10.49 16.83
N TYR A 396 -43.96 9.21 16.50
CA TYR A 396 -43.18 7.98 16.82
C TYR A 396 -42.28 7.48 15.67
N THR A 397 -41.01 7.11 15.90
CA THR A 397 -40.06 6.73 14.82
C THR A 397 -39.91 5.20 14.66
N VAL A 398 -39.76 4.74 13.42
CA VAL A 398 -39.51 3.33 13.04
C VAL A 398 -38.33 3.21 12.08
N GLN A 399 -37.35 4.08 12.25
CA GLN A 399 -36.19 4.16 11.38
C GLN A 399 -35.27 2.94 11.57
N GLY A 400 -34.64 2.50 10.48
CA GLY A 400 -33.60 1.47 10.52
C GLY A 400 -32.30 1.97 11.17
N GLY A 401 -31.56 1.05 11.77
CA GLY A 401 -30.33 1.34 12.50
C GLY A 401 -29.17 1.54 11.54
N SER A 402 -28.26 2.46 11.85
CA SER A 402 -27.04 2.62 11.07
C SER A 402 -26.06 1.46 11.32
N GLY A 403 -25.43 0.97 10.25
CA GLY A 403 -24.27 0.08 10.32
C GLY A 403 -22.97 0.85 10.56
N GLY A 404 -21.99 0.22 11.17
CA GLY A 404 -20.65 0.78 11.33
C GLY A 404 -19.84 0.76 10.03
N ILE A 405 -18.54 1.03 10.12
CA ILE A 405 -17.63 0.83 8.98
C ILE A 405 -17.64 -0.66 8.64
N GLY A 406 -17.97 -0.96 7.39
CA GLY A 406 -18.08 -2.31 6.87
C GLY A 406 -19.41 -3.00 7.10
N GLY A 407 -20.31 -2.42 7.89
CA GLY A 407 -21.66 -2.91 8.11
C GLY A 407 -22.70 -2.16 7.27
N GLY A 408 -23.71 -2.88 6.80
CA GLY A 408 -24.87 -2.32 6.14
C GLY A 408 -25.88 -1.72 7.13
N GLY A 409 -26.65 -0.74 6.69
CA GLY A 409 -27.75 -0.18 7.49
C GLY A 409 -28.98 -1.09 7.50
N GLY A 410 -29.77 -1.06 8.57
CA GLY A 410 -31.04 -1.80 8.63
C GLY A 410 -32.16 -1.13 7.84
N GLY A 411 -33.13 -1.90 7.38
CA GLY A 411 -34.31 -1.42 6.68
C GLY A 411 -35.24 -0.62 7.59
N GLY A 412 -35.89 0.40 7.04
CA GLY A 412 -36.94 1.15 7.74
C GLY A 412 -38.21 0.33 7.98
N GLY A 413 -38.90 0.63 9.08
CA GLY A 413 -40.19 0.04 9.42
C GLY A 413 -41.37 0.65 8.66
N VAL A 414 -42.57 0.65 9.24
CA VAL A 414 -43.76 1.19 8.55
C VAL A 414 -44.30 2.43 9.25
N ASN A 415 -44.44 3.53 8.50
CA ASN A 415 -45.00 4.78 9.01
C ASN A 415 -46.45 4.99 8.55
N GLN A 416 -47.40 4.72 9.44
CA GLN A 416 -48.84 4.96 9.19
C GLN A 416 -49.27 6.43 9.44
N SER A 417 -48.49 7.18 10.24
CA SER A 417 -48.83 8.53 10.69
C SER A 417 -48.65 9.61 9.62
N GLY A 418 -47.72 9.37 8.69
CA GLY A 418 -47.35 10.33 7.65
C GLY A 418 -46.46 11.48 8.10
N MET A 419 -46.08 11.50 9.39
CA MET A 419 -45.31 12.59 9.99
C MET A 419 -43.99 12.13 10.63
N THR A 420 -43.64 10.85 10.54
CA THR A 420 -42.46 10.25 11.18
C THR A 420 -41.45 9.70 10.17
N SER A 421 -40.22 9.46 10.63
CA SER A 421 -39.23 8.79 9.80
C SER A 421 -39.46 7.28 9.81
N ALA A 422 -39.49 6.70 8.61
CA ALA A 422 -39.32 5.28 8.34
C ALA A 422 -38.11 5.10 7.41
N GLU A 423 -37.11 5.98 7.52
CA GLU A 423 -35.92 5.91 6.67
C GLU A 423 -35.13 4.62 6.91
N GLY A 424 -34.41 4.20 5.88
CA GLY A 424 -33.39 3.18 6.03
C GLY A 424 -32.19 3.69 6.84
N GLY A 425 -31.51 2.79 7.53
CA GLY A 425 -30.27 3.08 8.22
C GLY A 425 -29.12 3.34 7.25
N ASN A 426 -28.19 4.23 7.63
CA ASN A 426 -26.99 4.51 6.86
C ASN A 426 -25.90 3.44 7.11
N SER A 427 -24.89 3.38 6.24
CA SER A 427 -23.60 2.77 6.57
C SER A 427 -22.59 3.84 6.93
N SER A 428 -21.71 3.56 7.90
CA SER A 428 -20.60 4.44 8.26
C SER A 428 -19.36 4.22 7.38
N GLY A 429 -19.43 3.34 6.37
CA GLY A 429 -18.37 3.09 5.40
C GLY A 429 -18.52 1.76 4.67
N GLY A 430 -18.82 1.79 3.38
CA GLY A 430 -18.61 0.65 2.47
C GLY A 430 -19.65 -0.45 2.55
N GLY A 431 -20.49 -0.48 3.59
CA GLY A 431 -21.73 -1.24 3.59
C GLY A 431 -22.82 -0.50 2.81
N GLY A 432 -23.82 -1.22 2.34
CA GLY A 432 -24.99 -0.65 1.69
C GLY A 432 -25.93 0.02 2.70
N GLY A 433 -26.70 1.00 2.24
CA GLY A 433 -27.78 1.60 3.02
C GLY A 433 -29.01 0.70 3.09
N GLY A 434 -29.78 0.77 4.19
CA GLY A 434 -31.07 0.08 4.28
C GLY A 434 -32.12 0.73 3.39
N GLY A 435 -33.11 -0.02 2.94
CA GLY A 435 -34.25 0.50 2.20
C GLY A 435 -35.17 1.35 3.08
N GLY A 436 -35.77 2.38 2.50
CA GLY A 436 -36.79 3.19 3.16
C GLY A 436 -38.09 2.41 3.32
N GLY A 437 -38.75 2.56 4.45
CA GLY A 437 -40.03 1.93 4.73
C GLY A 437 -41.23 2.60 4.06
N PRO A 438 -42.36 1.90 3.87
CA PRO A 438 -43.57 2.51 3.35
C PRO A 438 -44.14 3.55 4.34
N SER A 439 -44.62 4.68 3.82
CA SER A 439 -45.05 5.82 4.62
C SER A 439 -46.34 6.47 4.12
N ASN A 440 -47.20 6.90 5.03
CA ASN A 440 -48.44 7.63 4.72
C ASN A 440 -48.17 9.11 4.35
N GLY A 441 -47.53 9.40 3.22
CA GLY A 441 -47.22 10.79 2.85
C GLY A 441 -45.86 10.93 2.15
N PRO A 442 -44.91 11.74 2.65
CA PRO A 442 -43.59 11.87 2.02
C PRO A 442 -42.88 10.50 1.97
N THR A 443 -42.29 10.17 0.81
CA THR A 443 -41.51 8.94 0.61
C THR A 443 -40.35 8.87 1.60
N ALA A 444 -40.23 7.77 2.34
CA ALA A 444 -39.06 7.55 3.18
C ALA A 444 -37.82 7.26 2.32
N PHE A 445 -36.71 7.92 2.63
CA PHE A 445 -35.45 7.69 1.94
C PHE A 445 -34.81 6.37 2.38
N GLY A 446 -34.16 5.69 1.44
CA GLY A 446 -33.17 4.67 1.79
C GLY A 446 -31.92 5.33 2.39
N GLY A 447 -31.20 4.57 3.20
CA GLY A 447 -29.93 5.00 3.76
C GLY A 447 -28.83 5.08 2.70
N VAL A 448 -27.72 5.70 3.08
CA VAL A 448 -26.55 5.90 2.21
C VAL A 448 -25.26 5.49 2.92
N ASP A 449 -24.19 5.27 2.14
CA ASP A 449 -22.83 5.18 2.67
C ASP A 449 -22.29 6.58 2.99
N THR A 450 -22.18 6.88 4.27
CA THR A 450 -21.65 8.15 4.78
C THR A 450 -20.13 8.14 4.97
N GLY A 451 -19.51 6.95 4.94
CA GLY A 451 -18.08 6.77 5.15
C GLY A 451 -17.23 6.84 3.89
N ASN A 452 -17.88 7.06 2.73
CA ASN A 452 -17.25 7.21 1.42
C ASN A 452 -16.36 6.02 1.04
N LEU A 453 -16.91 4.81 1.10
CA LEU A 453 -16.25 3.58 0.64
C LEU A 453 -17.10 2.86 -0.43
N GLY A 454 -17.98 3.60 -1.10
CA GLY A 454 -18.69 3.17 -2.30
C GLY A 454 -19.84 2.19 -2.04
N GLY A 455 -20.36 2.11 -0.80
CA GLY A 455 -21.53 1.31 -0.50
C GLY A 455 -22.77 1.82 -1.25
N GLY A 456 -23.59 0.90 -1.76
CA GLY A 456 -24.80 1.23 -2.51
C GLY A 456 -25.85 1.87 -1.61
N ALA A 457 -26.56 2.89 -2.12
CA ALA A 457 -27.68 3.48 -1.40
C ALA A 457 -28.90 2.53 -1.37
N GLY A 458 -29.70 2.59 -0.31
CA GLY A 458 -30.98 1.91 -0.24
C GLY A 458 -32.04 2.56 -1.12
N GLY A 459 -33.03 1.79 -1.53
CA GLY A 459 -34.17 2.26 -2.30
C GLY A 459 -35.15 3.08 -1.46
N LEU A 460 -35.98 3.88 -2.13
CA LEU A 460 -37.03 4.66 -1.51
C LEU A 460 -38.22 3.77 -1.13
N GLY A 461 -38.87 4.07 -0.01
CA GLY A 461 -40.14 3.45 0.36
C GLY A 461 -41.33 4.04 -0.38
N ALA A 462 -42.42 3.26 -0.46
CA ALA A 462 -43.67 3.76 -1.03
C ALA A 462 -44.23 4.97 -0.27
N SER A 463 -44.86 5.90 -0.99
CA SER A 463 -45.59 7.04 -0.42
C SER A 463 -46.99 6.68 0.12
N SER A 464 -47.25 5.39 0.31
CA SER A 464 -48.44 4.86 0.98
C SER A 464 -48.08 3.60 1.76
N TYR A 465 -48.99 3.12 2.60
CA TYR A 465 -48.76 1.97 3.49
C TYR A 465 -49.96 1.01 3.47
N GLY A 466 -49.77 -0.17 4.07
CA GLY A 466 -50.76 -1.23 4.11
C GLY A 466 -50.64 -2.20 2.93
N SER A 467 -51.60 -3.11 2.83
CA SER A 467 -51.55 -4.20 1.85
C SER A 467 -51.46 -3.67 0.41
N GLY A 468 -50.45 -4.14 -0.33
CA GLY A 468 -50.17 -3.69 -1.69
C GLY A 468 -49.16 -2.54 -1.81
N PHE A 469 -48.57 -2.09 -0.69
CA PHE A 469 -47.45 -1.15 -0.66
C PHE A 469 -46.26 -1.75 0.11
N GLY A 470 -45.05 -1.47 -0.36
CA GLY A 470 -43.81 -1.97 0.23
C GLY A 470 -42.73 -0.91 0.38
N GLY A 471 -41.68 -1.26 1.11
CA GLY A 471 -40.47 -0.45 1.25
C GLY A 471 -39.49 -0.64 0.10
N GLY A 472 -38.41 0.13 0.15
CA GLY A 472 -37.29 0.03 -0.78
C GLY A 472 -36.42 -1.20 -0.52
N GLY A 473 -35.68 -1.60 -1.55
CA GLY A 473 -34.64 -2.62 -1.43
C GLY A 473 -33.38 -2.09 -0.73
N GLY A 474 -32.62 -2.97 -0.08
CA GLY A 474 -31.34 -2.60 0.52
C GLY A 474 -30.27 -2.31 -0.55
N GLY A 475 -29.31 -1.44 -0.25
CA GLY A 475 -28.13 -1.26 -1.08
C GLY A 475 -27.13 -2.41 -0.94
N GLY A 476 -26.35 -2.68 -1.98
CA GLY A 476 -25.25 -3.65 -1.95
C GLY A 476 -24.01 -3.09 -1.24
N GLY A 477 -23.24 -3.95 -0.57
CA GLY A 477 -21.96 -3.58 0.03
C GLY A 477 -20.81 -3.55 -0.99
N SER A 478 -19.70 -2.93 -0.65
CA SER A 478 -18.51 -2.84 -1.50
C SER A 478 -17.58 -4.05 -1.37
N GLY A 479 -16.85 -4.37 -2.44
CA GLY A 479 -15.71 -5.28 -2.46
C GLY A 479 -14.40 -4.51 -2.66
N LEU A 480 -13.58 -4.35 -1.63
CA LEU A 480 -12.40 -3.46 -1.65
C LEU A 480 -11.10 -4.16 -1.23
N GLY A 481 -10.02 -4.00 -2.00
CA GLY A 481 -8.70 -4.49 -1.60
C GLY A 481 -8.62 -6.02 -1.51
N ALA A 482 -8.74 -6.71 -2.64
CA ALA A 482 -8.84 -8.17 -2.66
C ALA A 482 -7.63 -8.88 -2.04
N ALA A 483 -6.41 -8.36 -2.21
CA ALA A 483 -5.27 -8.83 -1.43
C ALA A 483 -5.20 -8.09 -0.09
N ILE A 484 -5.09 -6.77 -0.10
CA ILE A 484 -4.82 -5.95 1.10
C ILE A 484 -5.77 -4.75 1.14
N PHE A 485 -6.41 -4.55 2.30
CA PHE A 485 -7.13 -3.31 2.62
C PHE A 485 -6.47 -2.60 3.81
N VAL A 486 -6.12 -1.33 3.60
CA VAL A 486 -5.51 -0.46 4.61
C VAL A 486 -6.47 0.69 4.94
N ASP A 487 -6.98 0.70 6.17
CA ASP A 487 -7.90 1.74 6.65
C ASP A 487 -7.16 3.08 6.92
N SER A 488 -7.92 4.11 7.27
CA SER A 488 -7.46 5.49 7.30
C SER A 488 -6.32 5.74 8.29
N ASN A 489 -5.38 6.59 7.88
CA ASN A 489 -4.24 7.05 8.69
C ASN A 489 -3.28 5.94 9.17
N LEU A 490 -3.23 4.81 8.46
CA LEU A 490 -2.34 3.69 8.78
C LEU A 490 -1.09 3.69 7.90
N ASN A 491 -0.05 3.00 8.38
CA ASN A 491 1.19 2.79 7.65
C ASN A 491 1.35 1.31 7.34
N PHE A 492 1.50 0.99 6.05
CA PHE A 492 1.75 -0.35 5.57
C PHE A 492 3.09 -0.40 4.84
N THR A 493 3.90 -1.42 5.11
CA THR A 493 5.25 -1.55 4.52
C THR A 493 5.41 -2.88 3.81
N VAL A 494 5.97 -2.84 2.60
CA VAL A 494 6.52 -4.01 1.90
C VAL A 494 8.02 -3.79 1.80
N GLN A 495 8.79 -4.73 2.35
CA GLN A 495 10.22 -4.55 2.57
C GLN A 495 11.03 -5.65 1.88
N ALA A 496 12.22 -5.29 1.39
CA ALA A 496 13.25 -6.22 0.95
C ALA A 496 13.93 -6.88 2.14
N LEU A 497 14.21 -8.18 2.01
CA LEU A 497 15.18 -8.86 2.86
C LEU A 497 16.58 -8.33 2.55
N SER A 498 17.36 -8.06 3.59
CA SER A 498 18.70 -7.48 3.45
C SER A 498 19.60 -8.39 2.61
N GLY A 499 20.15 -7.86 1.51
CA GLY A 499 21.04 -8.56 0.59
C GLY A 499 20.43 -9.75 -0.17
N VAL A 500 19.12 -9.98 -0.06
CA VAL A 500 18.41 -11.08 -0.73
C VAL A 500 17.36 -10.52 -1.69
N PRO A 501 17.40 -10.87 -2.99
CA PRO A 501 16.34 -10.52 -3.92
C PRO A 501 14.97 -10.97 -3.39
N THR A 502 14.10 -10.01 -3.16
CA THR A 502 12.78 -10.21 -2.53
C THR A 502 11.71 -9.91 -3.54
N THR A 503 10.68 -10.77 -3.61
CA THR A 503 9.53 -10.56 -4.48
C THR A 503 8.27 -10.35 -3.66
N PHE A 504 7.46 -9.40 -4.07
CA PHE A 504 6.07 -9.24 -3.64
C PHE A 504 5.17 -9.25 -4.86
N ASN A 505 4.14 -10.09 -4.86
CA ASN A 505 3.21 -10.17 -5.99
C ASN A 505 1.79 -10.49 -5.53
N THR A 506 0.82 -10.05 -6.33
CA THR A 506 -0.62 -10.15 -6.06
C THR A 506 -1.43 -10.74 -7.24
N PRO A 507 -1.05 -11.89 -7.84
CA PRO A 507 -1.66 -12.34 -9.09
C PRO A 507 -3.07 -12.91 -8.91
N ASN A 508 -3.93 -12.66 -9.91
CA ASN A 508 -5.26 -13.24 -10.08
C ASN A 508 -6.25 -12.94 -8.94
N ASN A 509 -6.07 -11.83 -8.24
CA ASN A 509 -7.01 -11.40 -7.21
C ASN A 509 -8.21 -10.67 -7.83
N THR A 510 -9.39 -10.76 -7.22
CA THR A 510 -10.64 -10.22 -7.78
C THR A 510 -11.46 -9.42 -6.77
N VAL A 511 -12.16 -8.40 -7.25
CA VAL A 511 -13.11 -7.63 -6.45
C VAL A 511 -14.51 -7.78 -7.04
N GLN A 512 -15.53 -7.82 -6.19
CA GLN A 512 -16.93 -7.89 -6.60
C GLN A 512 -17.80 -7.02 -5.70
N ALA A 513 -18.66 -6.21 -6.31
CA ALA A 513 -19.68 -5.44 -5.61
C ALA A 513 -20.85 -6.36 -5.19
N GLY A 514 -21.43 -6.07 -4.04
CA GLY A 514 -22.71 -6.62 -3.65
C GLY A 514 -23.82 -6.05 -4.52
N ILE A 515 -24.78 -6.91 -4.87
CA ILE A 515 -25.93 -6.52 -5.69
C ILE A 515 -26.99 -5.88 -4.78
N HIS A 516 -27.68 -4.86 -5.26
CA HIS A 516 -28.83 -4.29 -4.56
C HIS A 516 -29.96 -5.31 -4.33
N GLY A 517 -30.77 -5.04 -3.32
CA GLY A 517 -32.04 -5.69 -3.12
C GLY A 517 -33.16 -5.04 -3.91
N THR A 518 -34.20 -5.80 -4.19
CA THR A 518 -35.39 -5.36 -4.92
C THR A 518 -36.41 -4.72 -3.98
N GLY A 519 -36.96 -3.57 -4.38
CA GLY A 519 -38.04 -2.87 -3.67
C GLY A 519 -39.41 -3.53 -3.86
N GLY A 520 -40.30 -3.25 -2.93
CA GLY A 520 -41.70 -3.70 -2.98
C GLY A 520 -42.59 -2.78 -3.83
N PRO A 521 -43.89 -3.10 -3.94
CA PRO A 521 -44.84 -2.28 -4.68
C PRO A 521 -44.84 -0.81 -4.21
N GLY A 522 -44.58 0.11 -5.14
CA GLY A 522 -44.50 1.55 -4.86
C GLY A 522 -43.17 2.02 -4.25
N GLY A 523 -42.30 1.10 -3.81
CA GLY A 523 -40.91 1.37 -3.45
C GLY A 523 -39.97 1.24 -4.66
N SER A 524 -38.70 1.59 -4.46
CA SER A 524 -37.64 1.41 -5.48
C SER A 524 -36.62 0.37 -5.05
N ASP A 525 -35.92 -0.17 -6.03
CA ASP A 525 -34.71 -0.96 -5.81
C ASP A 525 -33.61 -0.10 -5.16
N GLY A 526 -32.67 -0.76 -4.48
CA GLY A 526 -31.43 -0.13 -4.03
C GLY A 526 -30.42 0.06 -5.16
N PHE A 527 -29.19 0.40 -4.80
CA PHE A 527 -28.05 0.49 -5.70
C PHE A 527 -26.97 -0.54 -5.35
N ASP A 528 -26.25 -1.01 -6.36
CA ASP A 528 -25.10 -1.89 -6.17
C ASP A 528 -23.99 -1.16 -5.38
N GLY A 529 -23.15 -1.93 -4.70
CA GLY A 529 -21.92 -1.41 -4.12
C GLY A 529 -20.82 -1.15 -5.16
N SER A 530 -19.62 -0.86 -4.67
CA SER A 530 -18.44 -0.64 -5.52
C SER A 530 -17.46 -1.81 -5.48
N ALA A 531 -16.66 -1.98 -6.53
CA ALA A 531 -15.63 -3.02 -6.62
C ALA A 531 -14.29 -2.39 -7.03
N MET A 532 -13.32 -2.30 -6.10
CA MET A 532 -12.06 -1.58 -6.35
C MET A 532 -10.84 -2.19 -5.65
N GLY A 533 -9.69 -2.12 -6.33
CA GLY A 533 -8.41 -2.55 -5.77
C GLY A 533 -8.26 -4.06 -5.71
N THR A 534 -7.91 -4.70 -6.83
CA THR A 534 -7.59 -6.12 -6.87
C THR A 534 -6.31 -6.47 -6.09
N SER A 535 -5.41 -5.51 -5.91
CA SER A 535 -4.16 -5.69 -5.16
C SER A 535 -4.23 -4.96 -3.82
N ILE A 536 -3.88 -3.67 -3.76
CA ILE A 536 -3.86 -2.90 -2.51
C ILE A 536 -4.88 -1.75 -2.60
N PHE A 537 -5.74 -1.64 -1.59
CA PHE A 537 -6.64 -0.50 -1.41
C PHE A 537 -6.21 0.33 -0.20
N LEU A 538 -6.06 1.64 -0.39
CA LEU A 538 -5.63 2.60 0.62
C LEU A 538 -6.76 3.59 0.95
N ARG A 539 -7.13 3.71 2.21
CA ARG A 539 -8.10 4.73 2.63
C ARG A 539 -7.41 6.04 3.01
N THR A 540 -8.15 7.14 3.02
CA THR A 540 -7.67 8.49 3.28
C THR A 540 -6.67 8.61 4.42
N GLY A 541 -5.59 9.37 4.18
CA GLY A 541 -4.51 9.61 5.12
C GLY A 541 -3.57 8.43 5.36
N SER A 542 -3.84 7.23 4.81
CA SER A 542 -2.95 6.08 4.92
C SER A 542 -1.73 6.20 3.99
N SER A 543 -0.71 5.40 4.28
CA SER A 543 0.48 5.31 3.45
C SER A 543 0.98 3.90 3.21
N LEU A 544 1.54 3.70 2.02
CA LEU A 544 2.21 2.48 1.58
C LEU A 544 3.70 2.76 1.39
N THR A 545 4.56 2.02 2.07
CA THR A 545 6.02 2.15 1.94
C THR A 545 6.60 0.92 1.25
N PHE A 546 7.35 1.15 0.17
CA PHE A 546 8.26 0.16 -0.42
C PHE A 546 9.68 0.45 0.09
N LEU A 547 10.24 -0.49 0.84
CA LEU A 547 11.51 -0.30 1.53
C LEU A 547 12.59 -1.25 1.00
N ALA A 548 13.65 -0.70 0.41
CA ALA A 548 14.89 -1.42 0.09
C ALA A 548 16.02 -0.71 0.84
N GLN A 549 16.28 -1.13 2.07
CA GLN A 549 17.02 -0.37 3.07
C GLN A 549 18.46 -0.09 2.64
N ASP A 550 19.18 -1.14 2.25
CA ASP A 550 20.59 -1.08 1.93
C ASP A 550 20.84 -1.08 0.43
N ALA A 551 22.01 -0.59 -0.02
CA ALA A 551 22.32 -0.44 -1.44
C ALA A 551 22.30 -1.76 -2.24
N GLY A 552 22.49 -2.91 -1.56
CA GLY A 552 22.40 -4.24 -2.16
C GLY A 552 20.99 -4.83 -2.16
N ASP A 553 20.01 -4.17 -1.54
CA ASP A 553 18.65 -4.69 -1.42
C ASP A 553 17.89 -4.52 -2.74
N LEU A 554 17.14 -5.57 -3.09
CA LEU A 554 16.29 -5.60 -4.28
C LEU A 554 14.89 -6.06 -3.90
N LEU A 555 13.91 -5.16 -4.02
CA LEU A 555 12.48 -5.47 -3.92
C LEU A 555 11.86 -5.46 -5.31
N THR A 556 11.35 -6.59 -5.77
CA THR A 556 10.62 -6.70 -7.04
C THR A 556 9.13 -6.82 -6.79
N LEU A 557 8.37 -5.86 -7.30
CA LEU A 557 6.92 -5.85 -7.32
C LEU A 557 6.44 -6.44 -8.66
N GLY A 558 5.57 -7.45 -8.59
CA GLY A 558 5.05 -8.14 -9.78
C GLY A 558 4.20 -7.26 -10.69
N ASP A 559 3.86 -7.81 -11.86
CA ASP A 559 3.08 -7.15 -12.92
C ASP A 559 1.59 -6.97 -12.60
N GLN A 560 1.07 -7.68 -11.60
CA GLN A 560 -0.30 -7.50 -11.08
C GLN A 560 -0.34 -6.73 -9.75
N VAL A 561 0.82 -6.24 -9.27
CA VAL A 561 0.85 -5.34 -8.11
C VAL A 561 0.33 -3.98 -8.53
N ALA A 562 -0.83 -3.63 -7.99
CA ALA A 562 -1.47 -2.33 -8.14
C ALA A 562 -1.82 -1.74 -6.78
N PHE A 563 -1.95 -0.42 -6.73
CA PHE A 563 -2.46 0.31 -5.58
C PHE A 563 -3.46 1.36 -6.05
N THR A 564 -4.59 1.44 -5.34
CA THR A 564 -5.68 2.40 -5.56
C THR A 564 -6.06 3.03 -4.23
N ASP A 565 -6.70 4.20 -4.27
CA ASP A 565 -7.26 4.81 -3.07
C ASP A 565 -8.75 5.13 -3.19
N ASP A 566 -9.29 5.76 -2.13
CA ASP A 566 -10.68 6.16 -1.99
C ASP A 566 -11.01 7.54 -2.61
N THR A 567 -10.14 8.09 -3.46
CA THR A 567 -10.36 9.41 -4.11
C THR A 567 -11.65 9.44 -4.92
N VAL A 568 -12.01 8.35 -5.61
CA VAL A 568 -13.26 8.28 -6.39
C VAL A 568 -14.51 8.39 -5.50
N PHE A 569 -14.38 8.11 -4.21
CA PHE A 569 -15.45 8.27 -3.22
C PHE A 569 -15.42 9.63 -2.51
N GLY A 570 -14.42 10.49 -2.81
CA GLY A 570 -14.40 11.90 -2.39
C GLY A 570 -13.48 12.24 -1.22
N THR A 571 -12.60 11.33 -0.77
CA THR A 571 -11.67 11.58 0.35
C THR A 571 -10.22 11.68 -0.13
N GLY A 572 -9.60 10.59 -0.59
CA GLY A 572 -8.24 10.55 -1.13
C GLY A 572 -7.17 10.98 -0.13
N GLY A 573 -6.06 11.54 -0.64
CA GLY A 573 -4.98 12.07 0.21
C GLY A 573 -4.05 11.00 0.77
N THR A 574 -3.82 9.94 0.01
CA THR A 574 -2.91 8.86 0.34
C THR A 574 -1.49 9.11 -0.19
N GLY A 575 -0.52 8.38 0.36
CA GLY A 575 0.89 8.48 -0.02
C GLY A 575 1.57 7.13 -0.24
N VAL A 576 2.32 7.01 -1.34
CA VAL A 576 3.22 5.88 -1.60
C VAL A 576 4.66 6.37 -1.46
N PHE A 577 5.44 5.74 -0.59
CA PHE A 577 6.82 6.11 -0.27
C PHE A 577 7.79 5.03 -0.72
N ILE A 578 8.82 5.42 -1.47
CA ILE A 578 9.88 4.52 -1.90
C ILE A 578 11.13 4.96 -1.15
N ARG A 579 11.65 4.09 -0.27
CA ARG A 579 12.67 4.46 0.72
C ARG A 579 13.84 3.50 0.76
N GLY A 580 14.96 3.99 1.29
CA GLY A 580 16.19 3.26 1.51
C GLY A 580 17.27 3.61 0.49
N ASN A 581 18.33 2.81 0.39
CA ASN A 581 19.42 3.01 -0.57
C ASN A 581 19.40 1.97 -1.71
N GLY A 582 18.58 0.93 -1.59
CA GLY A 582 18.49 -0.16 -2.56
C GLY A 582 17.59 0.17 -3.75
N THR A 583 17.15 -0.89 -4.45
CA THR A 583 16.30 -0.79 -5.64
C THR A 583 14.92 -1.41 -5.40
N VAL A 584 13.88 -0.66 -5.75
CA VAL A 584 12.50 -1.13 -5.85
C VAL A 584 12.12 -1.17 -7.33
N VAL A 585 11.85 -2.36 -7.86
CA VAL A 585 11.40 -2.58 -9.23
C VAL A 585 9.88 -2.71 -9.24
N TYR A 586 9.21 -1.88 -10.04
CA TYR A 586 7.75 -1.88 -10.19
C TYR A 586 7.36 -2.25 -11.61
N ASN A 587 6.72 -3.42 -11.76
CA ASN A 587 6.28 -3.95 -13.05
C ASN A 587 4.76 -3.82 -13.27
N GLY A 588 4.00 -3.38 -12.26
CA GLY A 588 2.54 -3.37 -12.30
C GLY A 588 1.90 -2.15 -12.97
N ALA A 589 0.58 -2.06 -12.91
CA ALA A 589 -0.21 -0.95 -13.41
C ALA A 589 -1.13 -0.40 -12.31
N SER A 590 -0.99 0.89 -11.99
CA SER A 590 -1.81 1.56 -10.96
C SER A 590 -2.50 2.79 -11.53
N ASP A 591 -3.80 2.89 -11.33
CA ASP A 591 -4.58 4.12 -11.48
C ASP A 591 -4.67 4.81 -10.12
N TYR A 592 -3.69 5.65 -9.81
CA TYR A 592 -3.47 6.16 -8.45
C TYR A 592 -3.33 7.69 -8.45
N PRO A 593 -4.36 8.44 -8.02
CA PRO A 593 -4.34 9.90 -8.04
C PRO A 593 -3.56 10.52 -6.86
N GLY A 594 -3.11 9.72 -5.90
CA GLY A 594 -2.39 10.19 -4.71
C GLY A 594 -0.94 10.63 -5.02
N THR A 595 -0.14 10.71 -3.95
CA THR A 595 1.26 11.13 -4.06
C THR A 595 2.22 9.95 -4.05
N VAL A 596 3.26 10.01 -4.88
CA VAL A 596 4.40 9.07 -4.85
C VAL A 596 5.65 9.86 -4.51
N LYS A 597 6.39 9.45 -3.48
CA LYS A 597 7.63 10.11 -3.08
C LYS A 597 8.77 9.12 -2.99
N ILE A 598 9.85 9.41 -3.71
CA ILE A 598 11.07 8.62 -3.75
C ILE A 598 12.12 9.33 -2.90
N ASP A 599 12.49 8.71 -1.79
CA ASP A 599 13.51 9.18 -0.86
C ASP A 599 14.73 8.23 -0.91
N ASN A 600 15.78 8.68 -1.59
CA ASN A 600 17.11 8.04 -1.72
C ASN A 600 17.17 6.74 -2.54
N ALA A 601 16.12 5.92 -2.54
CA ALA A 601 16.10 4.64 -3.23
C ALA A 601 16.05 4.81 -4.76
N ASN A 602 16.44 3.75 -5.47
CA ASN A 602 16.18 3.65 -6.91
C ASN A 602 14.81 3.02 -7.13
N PHE A 603 13.86 3.81 -7.61
CA PHE A 603 12.55 3.33 -8.06
C PHE A 603 12.59 3.07 -9.56
N LYS A 604 12.70 1.80 -9.93
CA LYS A 604 12.73 1.35 -11.32
C LYS A 604 11.34 0.98 -11.78
N VAL A 605 10.72 1.83 -12.60
CA VAL A 605 9.37 1.64 -13.13
C VAL A 605 9.45 1.06 -14.53
N ASN A 606 8.96 -0.17 -14.70
CA ASN A 606 8.81 -0.84 -15.99
C ASN A 606 7.34 -0.90 -16.44
N GLY A 607 6.41 -0.81 -15.48
CA GLY A 607 4.97 -0.80 -15.73
C GLY A 607 4.39 0.62 -15.88
N GLN A 608 3.23 0.86 -15.29
CA GLN A 608 2.48 2.11 -15.42
C GLN A 608 1.98 2.66 -14.08
N ILE A 609 2.10 3.97 -13.89
CA ILE A 609 1.48 4.70 -12.78
C ILE A 609 0.73 5.91 -13.35
N ASN A 610 -0.59 5.89 -13.24
CA ASN A 610 -1.43 6.96 -13.77
C ASN A 610 -1.80 7.99 -12.72
N GLN A 611 -1.89 9.26 -13.15
CA GLN A 611 -2.40 10.41 -12.39
C GLN A 611 -1.56 10.88 -11.18
N ALA A 612 -0.71 10.01 -10.60
CA ALA A 612 0.05 10.32 -9.40
C ALA A 612 0.95 11.56 -9.54
N SER A 613 1.00 12.38 -8.49
CA SER A 613 2.04 13.40 -8.36
C SER A 613 3.29 12.79 -7.76
N ILE A 614 4.43 12.90 -8.46
CA ILE A 614 5.66 12.17 -8.16
C ILE A 614 6.76 13.14 -7.75
N SER A 615 7.34 12.93 -6.57
CA SER A 615 8.48 13.68 -6.07
C SER A 615 9.72 12.79 -5.99
N VAL A 616 10.79 13.18 -6.67
CA VAL A 616 12.08 12.47 -6.67
C VAL A 616 13.09 13.28 -5.86
N CYS A 617 13.48 12.77 -4.69
CA CYS A 617 14.21 13.55 -3.71
C CYS A 617 15.40 12.81 -3.10
N ARG A 618 16.35 13.60 -2.59
CA ARG A 618 17.29 13.14 -1.56
C ARG A 618 16.74 13.52 -0.20
N ASN A 619 16.57 12.55 0.68
CA ASN A 619 16.41 12.77 2.10
C ASN A 619 17.79 12.69 2.78
N SER A 620 18.37 13.85 3.09
CA SER A 620 19.69 13.95 3.72
C SER A 620 19.74 13.39 5.14
N ASN A 621 18.59 13.22 5.79
CA ASN A 621 18.50 12.59 7.12
C ASN A 621 18.66 11.06 7.03
N LEU A 622 18.39 10.47 5.86
CA LEU A 622 18.52 9.03 5.62
C LEU A 622 19.91 8.67 5.08
N SER A 623 20.33 9.31 3.98
CA SER A 623 21.65 9.08 3.40
C SER A 623 22.12 10.20 2.46
N SER A 624 23.35 10.07 1.96
CA SER A 624 23.90 10.97 0.93
C SER A 624 23.41 10.68 -0.49
N GLN A 625 22.79 9.52 -0.72
CA GLN A 625 22.32 9.07 -2.03
C GLN A 625 21.13 9.89 -2.53
N ARG A 626 21.06 10.13 -3.85
CA ARG A 626 19.89 10.75 -4.50
C ARG A 626 18.82 9.69 -4.72
N GLY A 627 17.55 10.04 -4.48
CA GLY A 627 16.45 9.24 -5.00
C GLY A 627 16.51 9.23 -6.52
N THR A 628 16.27 8.06 -7.12
CA THR A 628 16.34 7.88 -8.57
C THR A 628 15.03 7.32 -9.08
N LEU A 629 14.48 7.93 -10.13
CA LEU A 629 13.40 7.36 -10.94
C LEU A 629 14.03 6.80 -12.22
N SER A 630 13.93 5.49 -12.42
CA SER A 630 14.54 4.77 -13.54
C SER A 630 13.57 3.81 -14.23
N GLY A 631 14.07 3.07 -15.23
CA GLY A 631 13.31 2.05 -15.96
C GLY A 631 12.84 2.51 -17.33
N SER A 632 11.76 1.90 -17.80
CA SER A 632 11.21 2.06 -19.16
C SER A 632 9.68 2.20 -19.19
N GLY A 633 9.06 2.42 -18.04
CA GLY A 633 7.62 2.48 -17.88
C GLY A 633 7.02 3.86 -18.17
N THR A 634 5.73 3.99 -17.87
CA THR A 634 4.93 5.20 -18.12
C THR A 634 4.35 5.77 -16.83
N LEU A 635 4.55 7.06 -16.59
CA LEU A 635 4.01 7.79 -15.46
C LEU A 635 3.23 9.00 -15.98
N THR A 636 1.90 9.00 -15.92
CA THR A 636 1.10 10.05 -16.62
C THR A 636 0.82 11.31 -15.80
N GLY A 637 1.11 11.30 -14.50
CA GLY A 637 1.02 12.47 -13.64
C GLY A 637 2.26 13.36 -13.68
N ALA A 638 2.28 14.36 -12.79
CA ALA A 638 3.37 15.33 -12.73
C ALA A 638 4.60 14.75 -12.02
N VAL A 639 5.79 14.95 -12.60
CA VAL A 639 7.06 14.51 -12.00
C VAL A 639 7.91 15.72 -11.63
N ASN A 640 8.22 15.86 -10.35
CA ASN A 640 9.11 16.89 -9.82
C ASN A 640 10.36 16.24 -9.23
N ALA A 641 11.51 16.48 -9.85
CA ALA A 641 12.79 16.09 -9.27
C ALA A 641 13.37 17.29 -8.51
N ASN A 642 13.64 17.13 -7.22
CA ASN A 642 14.34 18.11 -6.38
C ASN A 642 15.43 17.39 -5.59
N SER A 643 16.70 17.63 -5.95
CA SER A 643 17.84 16.82 -5.50
C SER A 643 17.80 15.34 -5.94
N GLY A 644 16.80 14.92 -6.71
CA GLY A 644 16.67 13.58 -7.27
C GLY A 644 17.28 13.42 -8.67
N THR A 645 17.28 12.17 -9.15
CA THR A 645 17.80 11.74 -10.46
C THR A 645 16.69 11.15 -11.32
N ILE A 646 16.62 11.52 -12.60
CA ILE A 646 15.85 10.82 -13.64
C ILE A 646 16.84 10.03 -14.51
N SER A 647 16.71 8.71 -14.57
CA SER A 647 17.68 7.83 -15.25
C SER A 647 17.00 6.67 -15.99
N PRO A 648 16.52 6.88 -17.23
CA PRO A 648 15.93 5.80 -18.02
C PRO A 648 16.95 4.68 -18.29
N ASP A 649 16.47 3.44 -18.36
CA ASP A 649 17.32 2.30 -18.70
C ASP A 649 18.02 2.52 -20.06
N THR A 650 19.26 2.04 -20.19
CA THR A 650 20.04 2.11 -21.43
C THR A 650 19.24 1.59 -22.64
N GLY A 651 19.13 2.41 -23.67
CA GLY A 651 18.42 2.04 -24.92
C GLY A 651 16.91 1.98 -24.80
N ALA A 652 16.34 2.41 -23.66
CA ALA A 652 14.91 2.44 -23.40
C ALA A 652 14.39 3.86 -23.24
N THR A 653 13.06 3.99 -23.21
CA THR A 653 12.35 5.25 -23.01
C THR A 653 11.58 5.22 -21.71
N LEU A 654 11.77 6.22 -20.85
CA LEU A 654 10.93 6.46 -19.69
C LEU A 654 9.93 7.58 -20.02
N THR A 655 8.64 7.30 -19.92
CA THR A 655 7.58 8.24 -20.32
C THR A 655 6.96 8.93 -19.11
N LEU A 656 6.90 10.26 -19.12
CA LEU A 656 6.42 11.11 -18.03
C LEU A 656 5.26 12.01 -18.48
N GLY A 657 4.33 12.35 -17.59
CA GLY A 657 3.20 13.24 -17.85
C GLY A 657 3.64 14.68 -17.96
N SER A 658 4.36 15.18 -16.96
CA SER A 658 5.10 16.45 -17.02
C SER A 658 6.40 16.32 -16.23
N LEU A 659 7.36 17.21 -16.49
CA LEU A 659 8.65 17.20 -15.80
C LEU A 659 9.00 18.59 -15.28
N SER A 660 9.36 18.67 -14.00
CA SER A 660 9.95 19.86 -13.39
C SER A 660 11.27 19.49 -12.72
N LEU A 661 12.34 20.17 -13.12
CA LEU A 661 13.67 20.07 -12.54
C LEU A 661 13.99 21.33 -11.73
N ASN A 662 14.90 21.22 -10.76
CA ASN A 662 15.33 22.31 -9.90
C ASN A 662 16.84 22.55 -10.01
N SER A 663 17.23 23.82 -10.08
CA SER A 663 18.64 24.21 -9.99
C SER A 663 19.19 23.97 -8.58
N SER A 664 20.51 23.87 -8.45
CA SER A 664 21.15 23.87 -7.14
C SER A 664 20.93 25.21 -6.44
N ALA A 665 20.35 25.22 -5.24
CA ALA A 665 20.19 26.44 -4.46
C ALA A 665 21.56 27.03 -4.05
N SER A 666 21.67 28.35 -4.05
CA SER A 666 22.80 29.11 -3.50
C SER A 666 22.84 28.98 -1.97
N GLY A 667 23.34 27.84 -1.49
CA GLY A 667 23.40 27.52 -0.05
C GLY A 667 23.84 26.08 0.28
N GLY A 668 24.37 25.31 -0.68
CA GLY A 668 24.86 23.95 -0.46
C GLY A 668 23.87 22.82 -0.78
N GLY A 669 22.68 23.14 -1.31
CA GLY A 669 21.74 22.15 -1.85
C GLY A 669 22.19 21.62 -3.21
N ILE A 670 21.93 20.34 -3.50
CA ILE A 670 22.23 19.74 -4.81
C ILE A 670 21.04 19.90 -5.75
N GLY A 671 21.27 20.33 -6.99
CA GLY A 671 20.21 20.43 -8.01
C GLY A 671 19.75 19.06 -8.52
N SER A 672 18.72 19.03 -9.37
CA SER A 672 18.25 17.82 -10.05
C SER A 672 19.29 17.28 -11.03
N LEU A 673 19.22 15.97 -11.32
CA LEU A 673 20.09 15.31 -12.28
C LEU A 673 19.26 14.52 -13.29
N VAL A 674 19.58 14.66 -14.57
CA VAL A 674 19.07 13.76 -15.64
C VAL A 674 20.26 12.95 -16.14
N HIS A 675 20.20 11.64 -16.00
CA HIS A 675 21.23 10.71 -16.42
C HIS A 675 20.82 10.02 -17.72
N ILE A 676 21.71 10.00 -18.71
CA ILE A 676 21.48 9.42 -20.03
C ILE A 676 22.65 8.50 -20.38
N ASP A 677 22.35 7.23 -20.66
CA ASP A 677 23.32 6.32 -21.27
C ASP A 677 23.31 6.45 -22.79
N ILE A 678 24.48 6.52 -23.39
CA ILE A 678 24.69 6.40 -24.84
C ILE A 678 25.80 5.38 -25.06
N ASN A 679 25.42 4.22 -25.59
CA ASN A 679 26.37 3.15 -25.88
C ASN A 679 25.88 2.26 -27.05
N THR A 680 26.58 1.16 -27.29
CA THR A 680 26.23 0.23 -28.37
C THR A 680 24.86 -0.45 -28.21
N ASN A 681 24.30 -0.46 -27.00
CA ASN A 681 22.97 -1.01 -26.72
C ASN A 681 21.85 0.02 -26.96
N GLY A 682 22.19 1.28 -27.27
CA GLY A 682 21.25 2.34 -27.63
C GLY A 682 21.45 3.62 -26.81
N THR A 683 20.42 4.48 -26.87
CA THR A 683 20.36 5.75 -26.17
C THR A 683 19.17 5.77 -25.23
N SER A 684 19.39 6.09 -23.97
CA SER A 684 18.31 6.36 -23.01
C SER A 684 17.54 7.62 -23.41
N LEU A 685 16.21 7.59 -23.29
CA LEU A 685 15.34 8.72 -23.63
C LEU A 685 14.37 9.04 -22.50
N VAL A 686 14.27 10.33 -22.13
CA VAL A 686 13.19 10.87 -21.30
C VAL A 686 12.10 11.43 -22.22
N ALA A 687 10.95 10.76 -22.31
CA ALA A 687 9.83 11.24 -23.11
C ALA A 687 8.78 11.89 -22.20
N VAL A 688 8.50 13.18 -22.37
CA VAL A 688 7.49 13.92 -21.61
C VAL A 688 6.28 14.18 -22.51
N ASN A 689 5.08 13.75 -22.12
CA ASN A 689 3.87 13.96 -22.93
C ASN A 689 3.31 15.39 -22.78
N GLY A 690 3.53 16.01 -21.62
CA GLY A 690 3.20 17.40 -21.33
C GLY A 690 4.46 18.30 -21.28
N PRO A 691 4.37 19.45 -20.57
CA PRO A 691 5.47 20.41 -20.51
C PRO A 691 6.65 19.91 -19.65
N ALA A 692 7.86 20.34 -20.03
CA ALA A 692 9.09 20.09 -19.30
C ALA A 692 9.79 21.40 -18.92
N SER A 693 10.02 21.62 -17.62
CA SER A 693 10.84 22.73 -17.11
C SER A 693 12.22 22.22 -16.70
N LEU A 694 13.25 22.61 -17.46
CA LEU A 694 14.61 22.13 -17.30
C LEU A 694 15.45 23.05 -16.40
N ALA A 695 16.31 22.42 -15.60
CA ALA A 695 17.29 22.99 -14.69
C ALA A 695 18.25 21.87 -14.24
N GLY A 696 19.24 22.18 -13.40
CA GLY A 696 20.12 21.18 -12.80
C GLY A 696 21.18 20.63 -13.77
N THR A 697 21.62 19.39 -13.56
CA THR A 697 22.73 18.78 -14.32
C THR A 697 22.22 17.72 -15.30
N LEU A 698 22.68 17.79 -16.55
CA LEU A 698 22.59 16.67 -17.49
C LEU A 698 23.87 15.84 -17.41
N GLU A 699 23.78 14.62 -16.94
CA GLU A 699 24.88 13.66 -16.90
C GLU A 699 24.73 12.67 -18.07
N ILE A 700 25.78 12.55 -18.88
CA ILE A 700 25.80 11.63 -20.01
C ILE A 700 26.87 10.57 -19.75
N ASN A 701 26.40 9.34 -19.56
CA ASN A 701 27.28 8.20 -19.63
C ASN A 701 27.54 7.82 -21.09
N LEU A 702 28.68 8.26 -21.61
CA LEU A 702 29.05 8.09 -23.01
C LEU A 702 30.10 6.99 -23.15
N ALA A 703 29.72 5.85 -23.74
CA ALA A 703 30.65 4.75 -23.92
C ALA A 703 31.82 5.12 -24.86
N PRO A 704 33.03 4.60 -24.63
CA PRO A 704 34.23 4.92 -25.40
C PRO A 704 34.12 4.71 -26.92
N ASN A 705 33.31 3.73 -27.31
CA ASN A 705 33.11 3.29 -28.69
C ASN A 705 31.85 3.88 -29.33
N THR A 706 31.19 4.83 -28.64
CA THR A 706 30.05 5.56 -29.19
C THR A 706 30.47 6.27 -30.46
N GLN A 707 29.65 6.19 -31.51
CA GLN A 707 29.93 6.86 -32.77
C GLN A 707 29.55 8.34 -32.69
N PRO A 708 30.32 9.26 -33.30
CA PRO A 708 29.86 10.63 -33.51
C PRO A 708 28.49 10.64 -34.21
N GLY A 709 27.58 11.49 -33.76
CA GLY A 709 26.21 11.48 -34.24
C GLY A 709 25.25 12.34 -33.42
N LEU A 710 24.00 12.38 -33.88
CA LEU A 710 22.90 13.09 -33.23
C LEU A 710 22.08 12.12 -32.37
N TYR A 711 21.87 12.49 -31.13
CA TYR A 711 21.16 11.71 -30.12
C TYR A 711 20.06 12.56 -29.52
N THR A 712 18.81 12.12 -29.62
CA THR A 712 17.68 12.75 -28.92
C THR A 712 17.59 12.15 -27.53
N ILE A 713 17.68 13.00 -26.50
CA ILE A 713 17.79 12.55 -25.10
C ILE A 713 16.58 12.97 -24.25
N LEU A 714 15.82 13.96 -24.72
CA LEU A 714 14.56 14.39 -24.10
C LEU A 714 13.57 14.88 -25.15
N THR A 715 12.31 14.50 -25.03
CA THR A 715 11.18 15.05 -25.81
C THR A 715 10.09 15.60 -24.88
N SER A 716 9.33 16.60 -25.32
CA SER A 716 8.25 17.23 -24.57
C SER A 716 7.24 17.92 -25.50
N SER A 717 6.00 18.16 -25.04
CA SER A 717 5.06 19.05 -25.74
C SER A 717 5.53 20.51 -25.74
N GLY A 718 6.43 20.88 -24.82
CA GLY A 718 7.02 22.21 -24.74
C GLY A 718 8.06 22.28 -23.62
N ILE A 719 9.25 22.78 -23.95
CA ILE A 719 10.38 22.89 -23.04
C ILE A 719 10.60 24.34 -22.63
N THR A 720 10.71 24.57 -21.33
CA THR A 720 11.15 25.85 -20.75
C THR A 720 12.44 25.67 -19.97
N GLY A 721 13.30 26.68 -19.94
CA GLY A 721 14.61 26.61 -19.27
C GLY A 721 15.64 25.79 -20.04
N THR A 722 16.80 25.58 -19.42
CA THR A 722 17.93 24.79 -19.93
C THR A 722 18.60 24.07 -18.77
N PHE A 723 19.38 23.02 -19.04
CA PHE A 723 20.27 22.46 -18.01
C PHE A 723 21.30 23.50 -17.56
N ASP A 724 21.58 23.55 -16.26
CA ASP A 724 22.57 24.45 -15.66
C ASP A 724 24.01 24.00 -16.01
N SER A 725 24.22 22.69 -16.17
CA SER A 725 25.51 22.11 -16.54
C SER A 725 25.38 20.74 -17.23
N VAL A 726 26.45 20.31 -17.89
CA VAL A 726 26.57 18.99 -18.54
C VAL A 726 27.83 18.28 -18.03
N THR A 727 27.71 17.02 -17.62
CA THR A 727 28.80 16.18 -17.08
C THR A 727 28.88 14.81 -17.78
N PHE A 728 30.00 14.11 -17.65
CA PHE A 728 30.25 12.80 -18.27
C PHE A 728 30.92 11.82 -17.28
N THR A 729 30.47 10.56 -17.19
CA THR A 729 30.84 9.64 -16.07
C THR A 729 31.59 8.34 -16.41
N ASP A 730 31.58 7.77 -17.62
CA ASP A 730 32.43 6.60 -17.99
C ASP A 730 33.43 6.88 -19.13
N ASN A 731 34.32 7.85 -18.95
CA ASN A 731 35.44 8.09 -19.87
C ASN A 731 36.59 7.09 -19.53
N PRO A 732 37.09 6.25 -20.45
CA PRO A 732 37.96 5.12 -20.10
C PRO A 732 39.33 5.58 -19.60
N ALA A 733 40.01 4.70 -18.86
CA ALA A 733 41.33 4.93 -18.26
C ALA A 733 42.44 5.36 -19.26
N THR A 734 42.27 5.12 -20.57
CA THR A 734 43.20 5.59 -21.62
C THR A 734 42.96 7.05 -22.05
N PHE A 735 41.85 7.66 -21.62
CA PHE A 735 41.40 9.01 -21.96
C PHE A 735 41.00 9.80 -20.69
N MET A 736 41.58 9.49 -19.52
CA MET A 736 41.32 10.25 -18.30
C MET A 736 41.56 11.75 -18.52
N GLY A 737 40.46 12.51 -18.60
CA GLY A 737 40.45 13.97 -18.71
C GLY A 737 40.08 14.57 -20.06
N THR A 738 39.82 13.80 -21.14
CA THR A 738 39.39 14.40 -22.41
C THR A 738 37.87 14.53 -22.49
N THR A 739 37.34 15.72 -22.19
CA THR A 739 35.92 16.06 -22.40
C THR A 739 35.54 15.81 -23.86
N PRO A 740 34.45 15.08 -24.15
CA PRO A 740 34.00 14.86 -25.53
C PRO A 740 33.72 16.22 -26.21
N LEU A 741 33.93 16.28 -27.53
CA LEU A 741 33.49 17.42 -28.33
C LEU A 741 31.99 17.24 -28.59
N TYR A 742 31.18 18.22 -28.21
CA TYR A 742 29.74 18.13 -28.39
C TYR A 742 29.06 19.49 -28.59
N THR A 743 27.83 19.47 -29.09
CA THR A 743 26.88 20.58 -28.97
C THR A 743 25.57 20.08 -28.38
N LEU A 744 24.92 20.88 -27.54
CA LEU A 744 23.59 20.61 -27.02
C LEU A 744 22.60 21.62 -27.61
N SER A 745 21.51 21.16 -28.21
CA SER A 745 20.53 22.01 -28.89
C SER A 745 19.11 21.77 -28.38
N TYR A 746 18.35 22.85 -28.26
CA TYR A 746 16.94 22.86 -27.85
C TYR A 746 16.12 23.27 -29.07
N LEU A 747 15.36 22.32 -29.63
CA LEU A 747 14.75 22.46 -30.96
C LEU A 747 13.24 22.21 -30.94
N PRO A 748 12.46 22.88 -31.81
CA PRO A 748 12.88 24.01 -32.64
C PRO A 748 13.17 25.27 -31.81
N VAL A 749 14.02 26.15 -32.34
CA VAL A 749 14.40 27.40 -31.65
C VAL A 749 13.15 28.26 -31.41
N GLY A 750 12.99 28.77 -30.19
CA GLY A 750 11.87 29.63 -29.79
C GLY A 750 10.64 28.87 -29.27
N ALA A 751 10.46 27.59 -29.62
CA ALA A 751 9.41 26.73 -29.09
C ALA A 751 9.92 25.28 -28.96
N PRO A 752 10.89 25.02 -28.07
CA PRO A 752 11.59 23.74 -28.09
C PRO A 752 10.66 22.61 -27.62
N THR A 753 10.74 21.47 -28.30
CA THR A 753 9.99 20.23 -28.03
C THR A 753 10.91 19.02 -27.86
N TYR A 754 12.21 19.17 -28.12
CA TYR A 754 13.20 18.15 -27.81
C TYR A 754 14.60 18.74 -27.55
N VAL A 755 15.42 17.97 -26.82
CA VAL A 755 16.84 18.23 -26.57
C VAL A 755 17.67 17.24 -27.37
N GLN A 756 18.58 17.76 -28.19
CA GLN A 756 19.47 16.96 -29.02
C GLN A 756 20.93 17.15 -28.59
N PHE A 757 21.59 16.04 -28.28
CA PHE A 757 23.02 15.94 -28.04
C PHE A 757 23.71 15.53 -29.33
N ASN A 758 24.61 16.38 -29.84
CA ASN A 758 25.42 16.09 -31.01
C ASN A 758 26.85 15.76 -30.56
N PHE A 759 27.20 14.48 -30.62
CA PHE A 759 28.55 14.03 -30.29
C PHE A 759 29.46 14.14 -31.50
N LEU A 760 30.55 14.88 -31.37
CA LEU A 760 31.51 15.16 -32.46
C LEU A 760 32.78 14.27 -32.37
N GLY A 761 32.83 13.37 -31.41
CA GLY A 761 33.99 12.54 -31.11
C GLY A 761 34.78 13.03 -29.89
N TYR A 762 35.74 12.24 -29.45
CA TYR A 762 36.71 12.67 -28.45
C TYR A 762 37.78 13.54 -29.11
N PRO A 763 38.36 14.52 -28.39
CA PRO A 763 39.53 15.24 -28.86
C PRO A 763 40.59 14.25 -29.32
N ALA A 764 41.17 14.46 -30.51
CA ALA A 764 42.31 13.67 -30.93
C ALA A 764 43.37 13.74 -29.82
N PRO A 765 44.00 12.61 -29.43
CA PRO A 765 45.12 12.67 -28.51
C PRO A 765 46.09 13.72 -29.06
N PRO A 766 46.65 14.61 -28.21
CA PRO A 766 47.65 15.56 -28.68
C PRO A 766 48.64 14.77 -29.53
N PRO A 767 48.98 15.25 -30.76
CA PRO A 767 49.96 14.56 -31.58
C PRO A 767 51.13 14.25 -30.67
N PRO A 768 51.62 12.99 -30.63
CA PRO A 768 52.62 12.60 -29.65
C PRO A 768 53.65 13.71 -29.63
N SER A 769 53.78 14.40 -28.48
CA SER A 769 54.83 15.41 -28.27
C SER A 769 56.04 14.79 -28.92
N PRO A 770 56.64 15.41 -29.97
CA PRO A 770 57.59 14.74 -30.85
C PRO A 770 58.47 14.00 -29.91
N SER A 771 58.32 12.67 -29.94
CA SER A 771 58.83 11.84 -28.86
C SER A 771 60.22 12.37 -28.63
N SER A 772 60.55 12.74 -27.40
CA SER A 772 61.93 12.59 -26.99
C SER A 772 62.18 11.09 -27.14
N VAL A 773 62.34 10.66 -28.39
CA VAL A 773 63.07 9.49 -28.73
C VAL A 773 64.41 9.89 -28.18
N ASP A 774 64.71 9.36 -27.01
CA ASP A 774 66.07 9.01 -26.68
C ASP A 774 66.60 8.20 -27.87
N ILE A 775 67.06 8.92 -28.89
CA ILE A 775 67.99 8.40 -29.87
C ILE A 775 69.34 8.75 -29.27
N PRO A 776 70.09 7.77 -28.77
CA PRO A 776 71.31 8.02 -28.06
C PRO A 776 72.35 8.59 -29.01
N ALA A 777 72.57 9.90 -28.96
CA ALA A 777 73.93 10.44 -29.09
C ALA A 777 74.53 10.38 -27.68
N THR A 778 74.87 9.14 -27.25
CA THR A 778 75.18 8.70 -25.87
C THR A 778 74.13 9.15 -24.86
N VAL A 779 73.50 8.20 -24.17
CA VAL A 779 72.35 8.27 -23.22
C VAL A 779 72.17 9.54 -22.33
N ASN A 780 73.13 10.47 -22.21
CA ASN A 780 73.03 11.72 -21.44
C ASN A 780 73.63 12.99 -22.13
N GLY A 781 73.81 13.03 -23.46
CA GLY A 781 74.34 14.22 -24.16
C GLY A 781 75.78 14.61 -23.77
N SER A 782 76.54 13.64 -23.24
CA SER A 782 77.90 13.86 -22.76
C SER A 782 78.90 13.82 -23.92
N PRO A 783 79.95 14.67 -23.92
CA PRO A 783 80.99 14.63 -24.94
C PRO A 783 81.67 13.27 -25.02
N ILE A 784 81.96 12.79 -26.23
CA ILE A 784 82.77 11.58 -26.41
C ILE A 784 84.24 11.96 -26.22
N VAL A 785 84.87 11.47 -25.16
CA VAL A 785 86.30 11.59 -24.92
C VAL A 785 87.00 10.42 -25.59
N ASN A 786 87.81 10.68 -26.62
CA ASN A 786 88.59 9.63 -27.28
C ASN A 786 90.09 9.84 -27.08
N PRO A 787 90.75 9.08 -26.20
CA PRO A 787 92.18 9.21 -25.94
C PRO A 787 93.08 8.62 -27.06
N ALA A 788 92.54 7.89 -28.04
CA ALA A 788 93.30 7.20 -29.08
C ALA A 788 93.61 8.06 -30.32
N VAL A 789 93.36 9.37 -30.26
CA VAL A 789 93.39 10.30 -31.42
C VAL A 789 94.80 10.81 -31.78
N VAL A 790 95.82 10.31 -31.09
CA VAL A 790 97.07 11.06 -30.90
C VAL A 790 98.13 10.94 -31.99
N CYS A 791 98.14 9.90 -32.84
CA CYS A 791 99.27 9.74 -33.78
C CYS A 791 98.93 9.46 -35.25
N CYS A 792 97.71 9.07 -35.62
CA CYS A 792 97.44 8.60 -37.00
C CYS A 792 96.12 9.07 -37.63
N GLY A 793 95.28 9.82 -36.92
CA GLY A 793 93.96 10.20 -37.43
C GLY A 793 93.04 9.00 -37.65
N ARG A 794 92.97 8.09 -36.68
CA ARG A 794 92.03 6.97 -36.73
C ARG A 794 90.58 7.49 -36.71
N PRO A 795 89.65 6.90 -37.48
CA PRO A 795 88.23 7.25 -37.42
C PRO A 795 87.68 7.16 -35.98
N VAL A 796 87.01 8.22 -35.52
CA VAL A 796 86.55 8.36 -34.12
C VAL A 796 85.10 7.89 -33.92
N ILE A 797 84.32 7.74 -35.00
CA ILE A 797 82.95 7.24 -34.97
C ILE A 797 82.85 6.05 -35.92
N LEU A 798 82.39 4.90 -35.42
CA LEU A 798 82.14 3.66 -36.18
C LEU A 798 80.63 3.39 -36.21
N GLY A 799 79.92 4.10 -37.08
CA GLY A 799 78.50 3.86 -37.35
C GLY A 799 77.80 5.08 -37.95
N PRO A 800 76.77 4.90 -38.79
CA PRO A 800 75.96 6.01 -39.29
C PRO A 800 75.24 6.68 -38.12
N LEU A 801 75.42 7.99 -37.94
CA LEU A 801 74.60 8.75 -36.99
C LEU A 801 73.13 8.65 -37.47
N PRO A 802 72.19 8.25 -36.62
CA PRO A 802 70.79 8.07 -37.03
C PRO A 802 70.18 9.43 -37.40
N VAL A 803 69.72 9.58 -38.65
CA VAL A 803 69.00 10.77 -39.12
C VAL A 803 67.73 10.34 -39.87
N PRO A 804 66.52 10.84 -39.51
CA PRO A 804 65.25 10.41 -40.12
C PRO A 804 65.16 10.66 -41.64
N GLY A 805 64.45 9.79 -42.37
CA GLY A 805 64.09 9.95 -43.80
C GLY A 805 64.78 8.96 -44.76
N SER A 806 64.42 8.98 -46.05
CA SER A 806 65.13 8.27 -47.13
C SER A 806 66.12 9.21 -47.86
N GLY A 807 67.30 8.71 -48.22
CA GLY A 807 68.35 9.48 -48.92
C GLY A 807 69.65 9.66 -48.13
N PRO A 808 70.71 10.20 -48.74
CA PRO A 808 72.04 10.33 -48.13
C PRO A 808 72.06 11.43 -47.03
N THR A 809 72.70 11.12 -45.90
CA THR A 809 72.94 12.10 -44.82
C THR A 809 74.20 12.89 -45.10
N ILE A 810 74.14 14.23 -44.98
CA ILE A 810 75.31 15.10 -45.08
C ILE A 810 75.75 15.46 -43.66
N TYR A 811 77.02 15.20 -43.32
CA TYR A 811 77.59 15.59 -42.03
C TYR A 811 78.48 16.81 -42.19
N THR A 812 78.34 17.76 -41.28
CA THR A 812 79.09 19.02 -41.31
C THR A 812 79.71 19.27 -39.95
N ILE A 813 80.96 19.73 -39.96
CA ILE A 813 81.63 20.24 -38.76
C ILE A 813 81.15 21.67 -38.55
N ILE A 814 80.56 21.95 -37.40
CA ILE A 814 80.01 23.28 -37.06
C ILE A 814 80.84 24.03 -36.05
N ASN A 815 81.73 23.35 -35.32
CA ASN A 815 82.69 24.02 -34.44
C ASN A 815 83.95 23.17 -34.27
N GLN A 816 85.09 23.84 -34.16
CA GLN A 816 86.39 23.24 -33.88
C GLN A 816 87.14 24.14 -32.90
N THR A 817 87.67 23.57 -31.83
CA THR A 817 88.39 24.31 -30.77
C THR A 817 89.73 23.66 -30.47
N GLY A 818 90.77 24.43 -30.14
CA GLY A 818 92.07 23.91 -29.73
C GLY A 818 92.93 23.41 -30.90
N ASN A 819 93.98 22.63 -30.60
CA ASN A 819 95.00 22.18 -31.57
C ASN A 819 94.60 20.86 -32.24
N VAL A 820 93.41 20.83 -32.83
CA VAL A 820 92.85 19.67 -33.52
C VAL A 820 92.43 20.05 -34.93
N THR A 821 92.50 19.13 -35.89
CA THR A 821 91.99 19.28 -37.25
C THR A 821 90.96 18.19 -37.49
N CYS A 822 89.76 18.59 -37.92
CA CYS A 822 88.66 17.66 -38.16
C CYS A 822 88.27 17.57 -39.61
N HIS A 823 87.98 16.35 -40.04
CA HIS A 823 87.55 16.06 -41.40
C HIS A 823 86.46 14.99 -41.39
N ILE A 824 85.43 15.20 -42.20
CA ILE A 824 84.41 14.19 -42.45
C ILE A 824 84.85 13.38 -43.66
N GLY A 825 85.17 12.11 -43.46
CA GLY A 825 85.52 11.18 -44.52
C GLY A 825 84.37 10.24 -44.85
N GLN A 826 84.34 9.71 -46.06
CA GLN A 826 83.40 8.66 -46.48
C GLN A 826 84.18 7.44 -46.94
N THR A 827 83.68 6.26 -46.55
CA THR A 827 84.03 4.97 -47.15
C THR A 827 82.88 4.52 -48.06
N SER A 828 83.03 3.39 -48.74
CA SER A 828 81.95 2.80 -49.55
C SER A 828 80.68 2.46 -48.75
N THR A 829 80.77 2.30 -47.43
CA THR A 829 79.65 1.84 -46.58
C THR A 829 79.31 2.77 -45.42
N GLN A 830 80.15 3.76 -45.09
CA GLN A 830 79.94 4.63 -43.92
C GLN A 830 80.66 5.99 -44.01
N THR A 831 80.04 7.02 -43.43
CA THR A 831 80.67 8.33 -43.15
C THR A 831 81.28 8.32 -41.76
N TYR A 832 82.48 8.88 -41.60
CA TYR A 832 83.20 8.91 -40.33
C TYR A 832 83.82 10.29 -40.05
N LEU A 833 83.97 10.63 -38.77
CA LEU A 833 84.78 11.76 -38.33
C LEU A 833 86.22 11.31 -38.12
N LYS A 834 87.16 11.96 -38.82
CA LYS A 834 88.60 11.85 -38.59
C LYS A 834 89.07 13.11 -37.88
N MET A 835 89.75 12.93 -36.76
CA MET A 835 90.27 14.00 -35.93
C MET A 835 91.77 13.78 -35.75
N ASN A 836 92.57 14.83 -35.94
CA ASN A 836 94.02 14.81 -35.74
C ASN A 836 94.40 15.88 -34.71
N GLY A 837 95.26 15.57 -33.74
CA GLY A 837 95.75 16.56 -32.75
C GLY A 837 95.37 16.23 -31.30
N LYS A 838 95.70 17.15 -30.38
CA LYS A 838 95.47 17.03 -28.92
C LYS A 838 94.92 18.34 -28.36
N ASN A 839 94.34 18.30 -27.16
CA ASN A 839 93.82 19.49 -26.46
C ASN A 839 92.83 20.29 -27.32
N GLY A 840 91.78 19.63 -27.79
CA GLY A 840 90.77 20.28 -28.62
C GLY A 840 89.49 19.49 -28.78
N SER A 841 88.52 20.04 -29.51
CA SER A 841 87.24 19.39 -29.75
C SER A 841 86.67 19.71 -31.12
N CYS A 842 85.83 18.81 -31.61
CA CYS A 842 85.07 19.00 -32.84
C CYS A 842 83.60 18.69 -32.61
N THR A 843 82.76 19.61 -33.05
CA THR A 843 81.31 19.49 -32.97
C THR A 843 80.75 19.29 -34.38
N ILE A 844 79.99 18.21 -34.56
CA ILE A 844 79.38 17.86 -35.84
C ILE A 844 77.86 17.80 -35.76
N ILE A 845 77.19 18.07 -36.87
CA ILE A 845 75.75 17.84 -37.07
C ILE A 845 75.53 17.00 -38.32
N GLY A 846 74.48 16.18 -38.32
CA GLY A 846 73.94 15.55 -39.51
C GLY A 846 72.75 16.34 -40.04
N LYS A 847 72.70 16.59 -41.35
CA LYS A 847 71.55 17.18 -42.03
C LYS A 847 70.97 16.19 -43.04
N LYS A 848 69.66 16.00 -43.00
CA LYS A 848 68.92 15.15 -43.95
C LYS A 848 67.54 15.74 -44.23
N ASN A 849 67.23 15.97 -45.50
CA ASN A 849 65.96 16.55 -45.97
C ASN A 849 65.50 17.80 -45.17
N GLY A 850 66.45 18.68 -44.81
CA GLY A 850 66.18 19.90 -44.05
C GLY A 850 66.18 19.75 -42.53
N ILE A 851 66.11 18.53 -42.00
CA ILE A 851 66.17 18.22 -40.57
C ILE A 851 67.64 18.15 -40.12
N VAL A 852 67.96 18.80 -38.99
CA VAL A 852 69.31 18.87 -38.42
C VAL A 852 69.35 18.09 -37.10
N SER A 853 70.35 17.23 -36.92
CA SER A 853 70.57 16.52 -35.65
C SER A 853 71.06 17.47 -34.54
N ASN A 854 70.93 17.04 -33.29
CA ASN A 854 71.63 17.72 -32.20
C ASN A 854 73.16 17.69 -32.45
N PRO A 855 73.90 18.74 -32.02
CA PRO A 855 75.35 18.78 -32.10
C PRO A 855 76.02 17.65 -31.30
N LEU A 856 76.89 16.88 -31.94
CA LEU A 856 77.75 15.90 -31.26
C LEU A 856 79.15 16.47 -31.08
N LYS A 857 79.60 16.64 -29.83
CA LYS A 857 80.95 17.12 -29.50
C LYS A 857 81.87 15.94 -29.17
N VAL A 858 82.96 15.84 -29.91
CA VAL A 858 84.06 14.89 -29.69
C VAL A 858 85.27 15.64 -29.16
N ILE A 859 85.81 15.20 -28.01
CA ILE A 859 86.93 15.85 -27.35
C ILE A 859 88.17 14.94 -27.47
N ALA A 860 89.26 15.53 -27.97
CA ALA A 860 90.59 14.94 -27.93
C ALA A 860 91.33 15.60 -26.75
N PRO A 861 91.49 14.88 -25.63
CA PRO A 861 92.21 15.39 -24.47
C PRO A 861 93.70 15.64 -24.76
#